data_AF-A0A7J6FRR1-F1
#
_entry.id   AF-A0A7J6FRR1-F1
#
_cell.length_a   1.000
_cell.length_b   1.000
_cell.length_c   1.000
_cell.angle_alpha   90.00
_cell.angle_beta   90.00
_cell.angle_gamma   90.00
#
_symmetry.space_group_name_H-M   'P 1'
#
loop_
_entity.id
_entity.type
_entity.pdbx_description
1 polymer ?
#
loop_
_entity_poly.entity_id
_entity_poly.type
_entity_poly.pdbx_seq_one_letter_code
_entity_poly.pdbx_strand_id
1 'polypeptide(L)'
;MTTNLTTAHSVSLFMNILISNHYALPFGSLLKSSLFIQTIIYIYMEVLVLLRLFVCFSTILMASCNSISSLSSFPNNTFLFGTASSSYQYEGAYLSDGKGLSNWDVFTHKNGTIIDGTTGDIAVDQYHLYEEDLNLMNYVGVNSYRLSISWARILPRIEPFVTLTHYDIPQELEERYGAWLSSQVQEDFKYYADICFRTFGDRVKYWATFNEPNVAVIRGYRSGIFPPCRCSASFGNCTNGDSEKEPLIAAHNVILSHAAAVDLYRTKYQKIQEGSIGIVINALWYEPFSNSSEDKLAVNRAISFYMNWFLDPIIHGKYPEEMREILGLDLPVFSKYEMEKLKKGIDFIGVNHYTSFYIKDCKYSECETGPGNSKTEGFALRTPQKYGSFIGQETEVDWIYVYPQGLENIIMYIKERYNNIPMFITENGYGYKDNPNLNVEDSLNDVERVEYMASYLSALASTIRKGADVRGYFAWSLLDNFEWRDGYSVRFGLYHVDFGTLTRRPRFSAIWYRDFIASKMNKNSSAQLYSIAYQHLQVLKGAYPTDANFDFSKTLWQLEIPPKVKEFMLSNMYHYKLFARFVRCNIIDGSNGDIAVDHYHRYLEDVKIMSSLGVNSYRFSISWTRILPKGIYGGVNPEGVDFYNNLIDALLLKGIEPFVTLTHYDIPQELEDRYGGWLSPKSQNDFAYFAETCFKHFGNRVKYWATFNEPNVQAIWGYRLGTFPPCRCSSHFGNCSNGDSEREPFIAAHNMILSHATAVHVYRTKYQKEQRGSIGIVLQAMWYEALTNSMADKAAAQRAHSFTLNWLAYLLLDKNTEMEDIVGSVLPKFSSDDKEKLNMALDFIGINHYSTYYVQDCIDSSCEPGFGVSWTEGLYRQSSERNGVPIGESVPAAVDWMNVYPQGMEKIVTYVMKRYNNTPMFITENGYGFVDNLDNNTKESLHDDYRVKYMADYLDALLKAVRNGADVRGYFAWSLLDNFEWKYGYTVRFGLHHVDYATLKRSKKLSATWYKKFIKKQKGKSIIPQHDGKGFQY
;
A
#
# COMPACT_ATOMS: atom_id res chain seq x y z
N MET A 1 23.43 28.03 28.35
CA MET A 1 22.88 29.04 29.26
C MET A 1 21.56 29.51 28.63
N THR A 2 20.38 29.07 29.05
CA THR A 2 19.55 29.67 30.14
C THR A 2 19.51 31.21 30.03
N THR A 3 18.39 31.94 29.92
CA THR A 3 17.00 31.72 30.39
C THR A 3 16.11 32.89 29.93
N ASN A 4 14.87 32.58 29.54
CA ASN A 4 13.55 33.21 29.81
C ASN A 4 13.29 34.73 29.99
N LEU A 5 12.05 35.08 29.57
CA LEU A 5 11.11 36.13 30.04
C LEU A 5 11.39 37.56 29.52
N THR A 6 10.45 38.35 28.98
CA THR A 6 9.00 38.52 29.24
C THR A 6 8.26 39.12 28.03
N THR A 7 7.07 38.60 27.76
CA THR A 7 5.96 39.23 27.00
C THR A 7 5.20 40.22 27.87
N ALA A 8 5.08 41.49 27.43
CA ALA A 8 3.97 42.41 27.71
C ALA A 8 4.34 43.81 27.20
N HIS A 9 3.88 44.21 26.02
CA HIS A 9 3.69 45.63 25.59
C HIS A 9 3.10 45.67 24.17
N SER A 10 1.79 45.40 24.03
CA SER A 10 1.03 45.76 22.81
C SER A 10 -0.49 45.62 22.92
N VAL A 11 -1.07 45.59 24.13
CA VAL A 11 -2.54 45.59 24.34
C VAL A 11 -3.08 46.93 24.88
N SER A 12 -2.21 47.93 25.09
CA SER A 12 -2.61 49.23 25.68
C SER A 12 -2.95 50.34 24.66
N LEU A 13 -3.06 50.05 23.35
CA LEU A 13 -3.33 51.09 22.34
C LEU A 13 -4.73 51.01 21.69
N PHE A 14 -5.55 50.01 22.01
CA PHE A 14 -6.90 49.88 21.44
C PHE A 14 -8.05 50.26 22.40
N MET A 15 -7.74 50.53 23.67
CA MET A 15 -8.74 50.79 24.74
C MET A 15 -8.89 52.27 25.13
N ASN A 16 -8.29 53.22 24.39
CA ASN A 16 -8.38 54.66 24.70
C ASN A 16 -9.07 55.52 23.62
N ILE A 17 -9.75 54.91 22.64
CA ILE A 17 -10.47 55.65 21.58
C ILE A 17 -12.00 55.65 21.78
N LEU A 18 -12.52 55.10 22.89
CA LEU A 18 -13.98 55.00 23.11
C LEU A 18 -14.54 55.78 24.30
N ILE A 19 -13.77 56.68 24.93
CA ILE A 19 -14.30 57.54 26.00
C ILE A 19 -13.86 59.00 25.78
N SER A 20 -14.60 59.74 24.96
CA SER A 20 -14.92 61.16 25.23
C SER A 20 -15.88 61.74 24.17
N ASN A 21 -16.90 62.45 24.68
CA ASN A 21 -17.75 63.45 24.03
C ASN A 21 -19.03 63.03 23.27
N HIS A 22 -20.10 62.99 24.07
CA HIS A 22 -21.49 63.43 23.87
C HIS A 22 -21.99 63.91 22.50
N TYR A 23 -23.16 63.41 22.04
CA TYR A 23 -24.49 64.06 22.22
C TYR A 23 -25.68 63.13 21.81
N ALA A 24 -26.66 63.04 22.72
CA ALA A 24 -28.13 62.89 22.56
C ALA A 24 -28.84 61.64 21.95
N LEU A 25 -29.58 60.95 22.84
CA LEU A 25 -31.01 60.54 22.77
C LEU A 25 -31.43 59.16 22.16
N PRO A 26 -32.57 58.56 22.59
CA PRO A 26 -32.59 57.44 23.55
C PRO A 26 -33.27 56.18 23.00
N PHE A 27 -33.02 54.99 23.56
CA PHE A 27 -34.05 53.94 23.70
C PHE A 27 -33.57 52.86 24.68
N GLY A 28 -34.21 52.79 25.84
CA GLY A 28 -34.15 51.62 26.71
C GLY A 28 -35.22 50.63 26.31
N SER A 29 -34.82 49.37 26.08
CA SER A 29 -35.55 48.14 26.41
C SER A 29 -34.99 46.96 25.59
N LEU A 30 -34.06 46.17 26.13
CA LEU A 30 -33.82 44.75 25.76
C LEU A 30 -32.70 44.14 26.62
N LEU A 31 -32.89 44.13 27.93
CA LEU A 31 -32.16 43.28 28.87
C LEU A 31 -33.18 42.39 29.58
N LYS A 32 -33.66 41.36 28.87
CA LYS A 32 -34.42 40.23 29.40
C LYS A 32 -34.59 39.17 28.30
N SER A 33 -33.55 38.38 28.06
CA SER A 33 -33.73 37.01 27.56
C SER A 33 -32.55 36.16 27.99
N SER A 34 -32.84 35.09 28.75
CA SER A 34 -31.84 34.10 29.16
C SER A 34 -31.18 33.40 27.97
N LEU A 35 -31.78 33.51 26.78
CA LEU A 35 -31.26 32.96 25.53
C LEU A 35 -29.90 33.55 25.13
N PHE A 36 -29.65 34.84 25.33
CA PHE A 36 -28.42 35.46 24.79
C PHE A 36 -27.15 34.99 25.52
N ILE A 37 -27.26 34.78 26.83
CA ILE A 37 -26.17 34.22 27.65
C ILE A 37 -25.99 32.72 27.34
N GLN A 38 -27.08 31.99 27.07
CA GLN A 38 -27.06 30.58 26.72
C GLN A 38 -26.39 30.33 25.36
N THR A 39 -26.62 31.20 24.37
CA THR A 39 -25.98 31.13 23.05
C THR A 39 -24.48 31.42 23.13
N ILE A 40 -24.04 32.37 23.97
CA ILE A 40 -22.61 32.66 24.14
C ILE A 40 -21.88 31.49 24.83
N ILE A 41 -22.50 30.86 25.83
CA ILE A 41 -21.94 29.66 26.48
C ILE A 41 -21.88 28.48 25.49
N TYR A 42 -22.90 28.32 24.64
CA TYR A 42 -22.93 27.27 23.61
C TYR A 42 -21.83 27.47 22.56
N ILE A 43 -21.65 28.69 22.07
CA ILE A 43 -20.58 29.03 21.11
C ILE A 43 -19.20 28.83 21.76
N TYR A 44 -19.03 29.19 23.03
CA TYR A 44 -17.76 28.98 23.73
C TYR A 44 -17.44 27.49 23.93
N MET A 45 -18.45 26.64 24.15
CA MET A 45 -18.28 25.18 24.25
C MET A 45 -18.02 24.54 22.87
N GLU A 46 -18.71 24.98 21.81
CA GLU A 46 -18.45 24.57 20.41
C GLU A 46 -17.03 24.92 19.97
N VAL A 47 -16.55 26.12 20.29
CA VAL A 47 -15.17 26.54 19.98
C VAL A 47 -14.13 25.74 20.77
N LEU A 48 -14.42 25.39 22.02
CA LEU A 48 -13.56 24.51 22.83
C LEU A 48 -13.52 23.06 22.30
N VAL A 49 -14.65 22.56 21.78
CA VAL A 49 -14.74 21.24 21.12
C VAL A 49 -13.98 21.27 19.79
N LEU A 50 -14.15 22.32 18.98
CA LEU A 50 -13.41 22.51 17.74
C LEU A 50 -11.90 22.67 17.97
N LEU A 51 -11.47 23.36 19.03
CA LEU A 51 -10.05 23.45 19.40
C LEU A 51 -9.50 22.10 19.87
N ARG A 52 -10.26 21.31 20.65
CA ARG A 52 -9.85 19.94 21.03
C ARG A 52 -9.78 19.01 19.83
N LEU A 53 -10.74 19.12 18.91
CA LEU A 53 -10.75 18.35 17.66
C LEU A 53 -9.58 18.75 16.75
N PHE A 54 -9.26 20.04 16.64
CA PHE A 54 -8.14 20.53 15.84
C PHE A 54 -6.78 20.12 16.44
N VAL A 55 -6.64 20.15 17.76
CA VAL A 55 -5.44 19.63 18.44
C VAL A 55 -5.32 18.12 18.22
N CYS A 56 -6.40 17.33 18.38
CA CYS A 56 -6.41 15.91 18.05
C CYS A 56 -6.06 15.63 16.57
N PHE A 57 -6.64 16.39 15.63
CA PHE A 57 -6.41 16.22 14.19
C PHE A 57 -4.96 16.54 13.80
N SER A 58 -4.39 17.59 14.40
CA SER A 58 -2.99 17.98 14.17
C SER A 58 -1.99 16.98 14.77
N THR A 59 -2.31 16.37 15.92
CA THR A 59 -1.48 15.30 16.51
C THR A 59 -1.55 14.00 15.71
N ILE A 60 -2.72 13.68 15.13
CA ILE A 60 -2.90 12.49 14.27
C ILE A 60 -2.17 12.67 12.93
N LEU A 61 -2.24 13.85 12.30
CA LEU A 61 -1.50 14.13 11.06
C LEU A 61 0.02 14.12 11.25
N MET A 62 0.55 14.60 12.39
CA MET A 62 1.98 14.51 12.68
C MET A 62 2.46 13.09 13.01
N ALA A 63 1.62 12.26 13.65
CA ALA A 63 1.93 10.84 13.87
C ALA A 63 1.91 10.04 12.54
N SER A 64 1.01 10.37 11.62
CA SER A 64 0.84 9.73 10.30
C SER A 64 1.97 10.04 9.31
N CYS A 65 2.56 11.24 9.39
CA CYS A 65 3.67 11.64 8.51
C CYS A 65 5.02 11.04 8.96
N ASN A 66 5.19 10.82 10.27
CA ASN A 66 6.38 10.17 10.83
C ASN A 66 6.41 8.64 10.64
N SER A 67 5.25 7.99 10.48
CA SER A 67 5.13 6.53 10.30
C SER A 67 5.39 6.05 8.86
N ILE A 68 5.11 6.86 7.83
CA ILE A 68 5.33 6.49 6.42
C ILE A 68 6.80 6.57 6.01
N SER A 69 7.56 7.53 6.57
CA SER A 69 9.03 7.55 6.46
C SER A 69 9.67 6.40 7.23
N SER A 70 8.91 5.69 8.09
CA SER A 70 9.52 4.80 9.05
C SER A 70 9.92 3.44 8.50
N LEU A 71 9.11 2.89 7.62
CA LEU A 71 9.17 1.46 7.36
C LEU A 71 10.25 1.02 6.35
N SER A 72 10.99 1.94 5.73
CA SER A 72 12.12 1.66 4.79
C SER A 72 13.44 1.35 5.50
N SER A 73 13.42 1.23 6.83
CA SER A 73 14.61 1.27 7.67
C SER A 73 15.19 -0.09 8.04
N PHE A 74 14.56 -1.18 7.62
CA PHE A 74 15.05 -2.53 7.88
C PHE A 74 16.27 -2.86 6.99
N PRO A 75 17.37 -3.42 7.55
CA PRO A 75 18.55 -3.80 6.78
C PRO A 75 18.27 -4.80 5.64
N ASN A 76 18.60 -4.43 4.41
CA ASN A 76 18.32 -5.25 3.22
C ASN A 76 19.12 -6.58 3.21
N ASN A 77 18.42 -7.70 2.97
CA ASN A 77 18.94 -9.07 2.82
C ASN A 77 19.56 -9.74 4.07
N THR A 78 19.60 -9.05 5.21
CA THR A 78 20.12 -9.63 6.48
C THR A 78 19.10 -9.59 7.61
N PHE A 79 18.01 -8.84 7.47
CA PHE A 79 16.95 -8.80 8.47
C PHE A 79 16.09 -10.06 8.41
N LEU A 80 15.85 -10.69 9.56
CA LEU A 80 15.05 -11.90 9.67
C LEU A 80 13.57 -11.52 9.84
N PHE A 81 12.76 -11.81 8.81
CA PHE A 81 11.31 -11.77 8.91
C PHE A 81 10.80 -13.19 9.09
N GLY A 82 10.30 -13.47 10.29
CA GLY A 82 9.86 -14.80 10.68
C GLY A 82 8.46 -14.84 11.23
N THR A 83 8.02 -16.07 11.49
CA THR A 83 6.89 -16.40 12.36
C THR A 83 7.39 -17.36 13.43
N ALA A 84 6.60 -17.60 14.47
CA ALA A 84 7.04 -18.35 15.62
C ALA A 84 5.99 -19.36 16.11
N SER A 85 6.48 -20.43 16.74
CA SER A 85 5.72 -21.49 17.40
C SER A 85 6.33 -21.89 18.74
N SER A 86 5.55 -22.66 19.49
CA SER A 86 5.95 -23.30 20.75
C SER A 86 5.61 -24.78 20.68
N SER A 87 6.52 -25.62 21.18
CA SER A 87 6.42 -27.08 21.24
C SER A 87 5.08 -27.51 21.83
N TYR A 88 4.73 -27.03 23.03
CA TYR A 88 3.50 -27.44 23.70
C TYR A 88 2.23 -26.93 22.99
N GLN A 89 2.29 -25.73 22.41
CA GLN A 89 1.14 -25.13 21.75
C GLN A 89 0.91 -25.69 20.34
N TYR A 90 1.94 -26.29 19.71
CA TYR A 90 1.90 -26.72 18.31
C TYR A 90 2.00 -28.23 18.10
N GLU A 91 2.96 -28.90 18.73
CA GLU A 91 3.35 -30.27 18.36
C GLU A 91 2.21 -31.27 18.59
N GLY A 92 1.60 -31.24 19.76
CA GLY A 92 0.65 -32.26 20.19
C GLY A 92 1.32 -33.62 20.39
N ALA A 93 0.56 -34.69 20.12
CA ALA A 93 0.99 -36.08 20.22
C ALA A 93 1.63 -36.42 21.59
N TYR A 94 1.08 -35.93 22.70
CA TYR A 94 1.83 -35.81 23.98
C TYR A 94 2.44 -37.09 24.59
N LEU A 95 1.96 -38.29 24.20
CA LEU A 95 2.50 -39.61 24.61
C LEU A 95 3.13 -40.42 23.47
N SER A 96 3.15 -39.89 22.24
CA SER A 96 3.69 -40.60 21.07
C SER A 96 5.21 -40.71 21.14
N ASP A 97 5.75 -41.79 20.57
CA ASP A 97 7.19 -42.02 20.35
C ASP A 97 8.08 -41.89 21.60
N GLY A 98 7.54 -42.24 22.77
CA GLY A 98 8.29 -42.29 24.03
C GLY A 98 8.53 -40.92 24.68
N LYS A 99 7.81 -39.87 24.28
CA LYS A 99 7.82 -38.57 24.97
C LYS A 99 7.38 -38.75 26.43
N GLY A 100 8.15 -38.16 27.35
CA GLY A 100 7.78 -38.05 28.76
C GLY A 100 6.78 -36.91 29.04
N LEU A 101 6.18 -36.92 30.23
CA LEU A 101 5.28 -35.85 30.67
C LEU A 101 6.07 -34.57 30.99
N SER A 102 5.59 -33.45 30.46
CA SER A 102 5.99 -32.11 30.88
C SER A 102 5.11 -31.61 32.03
N ASN A 103 5.57 -30.57 32.70
CA ASN A 103 4.78 -29.82 33.68
C ASN A 103 3.43 -29.32 33.12
N TRP A 104 3.38 -28.94 31.84
CA TRP A 104 2.14 -28.51 31.19
C TRP A 104 1.19 -29.67 30.89
N ASP A 105 1.70 -30.86 30.54
CA ASP A 105 0.86 -32.07 30.38
C ASP A 105 0.10 -32.37 31.68
N VAL A 106 0.79 -32.37 32.82
CA VAL A 106 0.14 -32.65 34.12
C VAL A 106 -0.80 -31.51 34.53
N PHE A 107 -0.40 -30.26 34.29
CA PHE A 107 -1.17 -29.10 34.70
C PHE A 107 -2.51 -28.98 33.95
N THR A 108 -2.52 -29.19 32.63
CA THR A 108 -3.74 -29.09 31.81
C THR A 108 -4.76 -30.19 32.13
N HIS A 109 -4.31 -31.37 32.55
CA HIS A 109 -5.17 -32.48 32.94
C HIS A 109 -5.81 -32.33 34.34
N LYS A 110 -5.42 -31.30 35.12
CA LYS A 110 -6.04 -31.01 36.42
C LYS A 110 -7.28 -30.15 36.23
N ASN A 111 -8.42 -30.59 36.75
CA ASN A 111 -9.66 -29.85 36.56
C ASN A 111 -9.59 -28.40 37.13
N GLY A 112 -10.04 -27.42 36.34
CA GLY A 112 -10.10 -26.00 36.71
C GLY A 112 -8.81 -25.20 36.53
N THR A 113 -7.75 -25.77 35.95
CA THR A 113 -6.49 -25.05 35.68
C THR A 113 -6.50 -24.29 34.36
N ILE A 114 -7.23 -24.80 33.36
CA ILE A 114 -7.46 -24.18 32.04
C ILE A 114 -8.88 -23.61 31.99
N ILE A 115 -9.03 -22.39 31.47
CA ILE A 115 -10.30 -21.64 31.51
C ILE A 115 -11.42 -22.37 30.77
N ASP A 116 -11.13 -22.96 29.61
CA ASP A 116 -12.10 -23.72 28.82
C ASP A 116 -12.10 -25.23 29.13
N GLY A 117 -11.23 -25.69 30.05
CA GLY A 117 -11.10 -27.08 30.46
C GLY A 117 -10.42 -28.01 29.44
N THR A 118 -9.82 -27.48 28.38
CA THR A 118 -9.16 -28.27 27.32
C THR A 118 -7.69 -28.59 27.62
N THR A 119 -7.07 -29.46 26.81
CA THR A 119 -5.66 -29.86 26.91
C THR A 119 -4.90 -29.60 25.61
N GLY A 120 -3.57 -29.53 25.71
CA GLY A 120 -2.63 -29.39 24.58
C GLY A 120 -2.24 -30.73 23.93
N ASP A 121 -2.97 -31.81 24.21
CA ASP A 121 -2.56 -33.18 23.86
C ASP A 121 -2.44 -33.42 22.35
N ILE A 122 -3.36 -32.80 21.60
CA ILE A 122 -3.39 -32.77 20.13
C ILE A 122 -2.89 -31.42 19.62
N ALA A 123 -3.22 -30.32 20.30
CA ALA A 123 -2.87 -28.97 19.86
C ALA A 123 -3.31 -28.70 18.40
N VAL A 124 -2.37 -28.33 17.51
CA VAL A 124 -2.61 -28.27 16.06
C VAL A 124 -2.02 -29.45 15.30
N ASP A 125 -1.45 -30.42 16.02
CA ASP A 125 -0.83 -31.63 15.48
C ASP A 125 0.30 -31.35 14.47
N GLN A 126 1.09 -30.30 14.72
CA GLN A 126 2.27 -30.00 13.90
C GLN A 126 3.24 -31.19 13.86
N TYR A 127 3.25 -32.04 14.89
CA TYR A 127 4.08 -33.25 14.92
C TYR A 127 3.87 -34.15 13.69
N HIS A 128 2.62 -34.35 13.26
CA HIS A 128 2.31 -35.13 12.07
C HIS A 128 2.18 -34.26 10.81
N LEU A 129 1.82 -32.98 10.95
CA LEU A 129 1.48 -32.07 9.84
C LEU A 129 2.59 -31.07 9.47
N TYR A 130 3.82 -31.26 9.95
CA TYR A 130 4.90 -30.29 9.76
C TYR A 130 5.17 -29.95 8.29
N GLU A 131 5.05 -30.90 7.36
CA GLU A 131 5.26 -30.63 5.92
C GLU A 131 4.24 -29.62 5.37
N GLU A 132 2.99 -29.68 5.84
CA GLU A 132 1.96 -28.70 5.48
C GLU A 132 2.32 -27.33 6.05
N ASP A 133 2.69 -27.27 7.33
CA ASP A 133 3.07 -26.02 8.00
C ASP A 133 4.32 -25.37 7.34
N LEU A 134 5.28 -26.16 6.86
CA LEU A 134 6.42 -25.67 6.07
C LEU A 134 5.97 -25.01 4.75
N ASN A 135 4.97 -25.57 4.08
CA ASN A 135 4.41 -24.99 2.87
C ASN A 135 3.68 -23.66 3.15
N LEU A 136 3.03 -23.53 4.31
CA LEU A 136 2.40 -22.28 4.74
C LEU A 136 3.45 -21.18 4.99
N MET A 137 4.56 -21.52 5.65
CA MET A 137 5.67 -20.58 5.84
C MET A 137 6.28 -20.13 4.52
N ASN A 138 6.47 -21.07 3.58
CA ASN A 138 6.95 -20.73 2.24
C ASN A 138 5.97 -19.84 1.47
N TYR A 139 4.66 -20.03 1.67
CA TYR A 139 3.64 -19.15 1.11
C TYR A 139 3.71 -17.73 1.68
N VAL A 140 3.94 -17.59 2.99
CA VAL A 140 4.14 -16.27 3.64
C VAL A 140 5.49 -15.66 3.24
N GLY A 141 6.46 -16.46 2.80
CA GLY A 141 7.77 -15.96 2.38
C GLY A 141 8.66 -15.55 3.54
N VAL A 142 8.41 -16.09 4.75
CA VAL A 142 9.31 -15.92 5.91
C VAL A 142 10.68 -16.53 5.59
N ASN A 143 11.74 -15.87 6.03
CA ASN A 143 13.13 -16.34 5.86
C ASN A 143 13.72 -16.97 7.12
N SER A 144 12.95 -16.97 8.22
CA SER A 144 13.34 -17.58 9.49
C SER A 144 12.09 -18.13 10.16
N TYR A 145 12.24 -19.27 10.84
CA TYR A 145 11.19 -19.84 11.68
C TYR A 145 11.72 -20.03 13.08
N ARG A 146 11.02 -19.43 14.05
CA ARG A 146 11.32 -19.62 15.47
C ARG A 146 10.46 -20.73 16.03
N LEU A 147 11.09 -21.79 16.52
CA LEU A 147 10.41 -22.90 17.19
C LEU A 147 11.11 -23.21 18.50
N SER A 148 10.39 -23.82 19.44
CA SER A 148 11.02 -24.46 20.59
C SER A 148 11.15 -25.96 20.37
N ILE A 149 12.20 -26.53 20.95
CA ILE A 149 12.33 -27.97 21.05
C ILE A 149 11.62 -28.39 22.32
N SER A 150 10.66 -29.32 22.23
CA SER A 150 10.20 -29.96 23.46
C SER A 150 11.40 -30.66 24.09
N TRP A 151 11.75 -30.32 25.34
CA TRP A 151 12.81 -31.05 26.06
C TRP A 151 12.55 -32.58 26.00
N ALA A 152 11.30 -33.00 25.84
CA ALA A 152 10.91 -34.39 25.71
C ALA A 152 10.92 -35.02 24.28
N ARG A 153 11.26 -34.33 23.17
CA ARG A 153 11.06 -34.80 21.76
C ARG A 153 11.87 -33.96 20.72
N ILE A 154 12.60 -34.46 19.69
CA ILE A 154 13.39 -33.55 18.76
C ILE A 154 13.65 -34.00 17.28
N LEU A 155 13.52 -33.08 16.26
CA LEU A 155 14.22 -32.93 14.90
C LEU A 155 13.66 -31.75 13.99
N PRO A 156 14.42 -30.97 13.15
CA PRO A 156 13.94 -30.48 11.79
C PRO A 156 14.96 -29.95 10.68
N ARG A 157 14.47 -29.40 9.51
CA ARG A 157 15.15 -28.72 8.34
C ARG A 157 14.43 -27.43 7.79
N ILE A 158 14.84 -26.22 8.23
CA ILE A 158 14.74 -24.82 7.69
C ILE A 158 15.82 -24.00 8.45
N GLU A 159 16.27 -22.79 8.06
CA GLU A 159 17.18 -21.99 8.93
C GLU A 159 16.47 -21.63 10.25
N PRO A 160 16.82 -22.30 11.36
CA PRO A 160 15.96 -22.33 12.53
C PRO A 160 16.48 -21.35 13.58
N PHE A 161 15.56 -20.59 14.18
CA PHE A 161 15.80 -19.82 15.39
C PHE A 161 15.27 -20.64 16.57
N VAL A 162 16.12 -21.42 17.21
CA VAL A 162 15.67 -22.43 18.16
C VAL A 162 15.66 -21.90 19.58
N THR A 163 14.54 -22.05 20.27
CA THR A 163 14.45 -21.86 21.72
C THR A 163 14.57 -23.21 22.42
N LEU A 164 15.48 -23.35 23.39
CA LEU A 164 15.68 -24.62 24.09
C LEU A 164 14.51 -24.99 25.00
N THR A 165 13.89 -24.03 25.69
CA THR A 165 12.67 -24.28 26.48
C THR A 165 11.70 -23.11 26.39
N HIS A 166 10.42 -23.44 26.22
CA HIS A 166 9.32 -22.50 26.10
C HIS A 166 8.26 -22.86 27.14
N TYR A 167 8.64 -22.70 28.41
CA TYR A 167 7.85 -23.03 29.62
C TYR A 167 7.68 -24.52 29.93
N ASP A 168 7.92 -25.38 28.95
CA ASP A 168 7.87 -26.83 29.06
C ASP A 168 9.16 -27.38 29.68
N ILE A 169 9.02 -27.90 30.90
CA ILE A 169 10.07 -28.65 31.60
C ILE A 169 9.58 -30.07 31.91
N PRO A 170 10.45 -31.09 31.91
CA PRO A 170 10.06 -32.44 32.30
C PRO A 170 9.50 -32.45 33.73
N GLN A 171 8.32 -33.04 33.91
CA GLN A 171 7.65 -33.13 35.20
C GLN A 171 8.52 -33.81 36.26
N GLU A 172 9.32 -34.79 35.85
CA GLU A 172 10.29 -35.50 36.70
C GLU A 172 11.24 -34.55 37.45
N LEU A 173 11.63 -33.41 36.87
CA LEU A 173 12.54 -32.46 37.54
C LEU A 173 11.83 -31.70 38.67
N GLU A 174 10.53 -31.43 38.52
CA GLU A 174 9.71 -30.85 39.58
C GLU A 174 9.57 -31.84 40.74
N GLU A 175 9.32 -33.11 40.44
CA GLU A 175 9.15 -34.17 41.45
C GLU A 175 10.46 -34.52 42.18
N ARG A 176 11.57 -34.56 41.46
CA ARG A 176 12.87 -34.97 42.01
C ARG A 176 13.48 -33.93 42.93
N TYR A 177 13.39 -32.64 42.59
CA TYR A 177 14.04 -31.57 43.36
C TYR A 177 13.37 -30.19 43.26
N GLY A 178 12.14 -30.07 42.74
CA GLY A 178 11.44 -28.79 42.61
C GLY A 178 11.94 -27.91 41.46
N ALA A 179 12.53 -28.51 40.43
CA ALA A 179 13.01 -27.87 39.20
C ALA A 179 13.78 -26.56 39.47
N TRP A 180 13.20 -25.42 39.08
CA TRP A 180 13.83 -24.10 39.17
C TRP A 180 14.11 -23.62 40.61
N LEU A 181 13.53 -24.26 41.63
CA LEU A 181 13.84 -23.95 43.03
C LEU A 181 15.18 -24.57 43.51
N SER A 182 15.83 -25.40 42.69
CA SER A 182 17.07 -26.08 43.01
C SER A 182 18.18 -25.76 42.02
N SER A 183 19.41 -25.61 42.52
CA SER A 183 20.59 -25.40 41.68
C SER A 183 20.96 -26.63 40.82
N GLN A 184 20.40 -27.82 41.12
CA GLN A 184 20.64 -29.02 40.31
C GLN A 184 20.16 -28.87 38.87
N VAL A 185 19.11 -28.07 38.64
CA VAL A 185 18.56 -27.79 37.31
C VAL A 185 19.57 -27.16 36.35
N GLN A 186 20.62 -26.53 36.89
CA GLN A 186 21.67 -25.88 36.10
C GLN A 186 22.47 -26.91 35.28
N GLU A 187 22.81 -28.04 35.89
CA GLU A 187 23.54 -29.11 35.20
C GLU A 187 22.63 -29.93 34.28
N ASP A 188 21.37 -30.19 34.68
CA ASP A 188 20.41 -30.89 33.82
C ASP A 188 20.07 -30.08 32.55
N PHE A 189 19.87 -28.76 32.70
CA PHE A 189 19.64 -27.88 31.56
C PHE A 189 20.88 -27.76 30.67
N LYS A 190 22.07 -27.69 31.26
CA LYS A 190 23.33 -27.72 30.50
C LYS A 190 23.51 -29.02 29.72
N TYR A 191 23.18 -30.16 30.33
CA TYR A 191 23.23 -31.46 29.67
C TYR A 191 22.24 -31.54 28.49
N TYR A 192 21.01 -31.07 28.69
CA TYR A 192 20.03 -30.93 27.62
C TYR A 192 20.53 -30.05 26.48
N ALA A 193 21.08 -28.87 26.81
CA ALA A 193 21.67 -27.97 25.83
C ALA A 193 22.84 -28.63 25.06
N ASP A 194 23.69 -29.44 25.73
CA ASP A 194 24.76 -30.20 25.07
C ASP A 194 24.22 -31.15 23.99
N ILE A 195 23.14 -31.86 24.29
CA ILE A 195 22.48 -32.75 23.34
C ILE A 195 21.94 -31.95 22.16
N CYS A 196 21.23 -30.85 22.41
CA CYS A 196 20.65 -30.01 21.36
C CYS A 196 21.73 -29.41 20.45
N PHE A 197 22.76 -28.80 21.03
CA PHE A 197 23.86 -28.21 20.27
C PHE A 197 24.60 -29.26 19.44
N ARG A 198 24.89 -30.43 20.02
CA ARG A 198 25.57 -31.52 19.29
C ARG A 198 24.74 -32.08 18.14
N THR A 199 23.42 -32.19 18.33
CA THR A 199 22.55 -32.93 17.39
C THR A 199 22.00 -32.04 16.28
N PHE A 200 21.76 -30.76 16.55
CA PHE A 200 21.12 -29.83 15.60
C PHE A 200 21.99 -28.63 15.25
N GLY A 201 23.07 -28.38 15.99
CA GLY A 201 23.89 -27.19 15.80
C GLY A 201 24.68 -27.15 14.48
N ASP A 202 24.68 -28.24 13.71
CA ASP A 202 25.13 -28.21 12.31
C ASP A 202 24.21 -27.35 11.41
N ARG A 203 22.93 -27.23 11.77
CA ARG A 203 21.90 -26.50 11.01
C ARG A 203 21.35 -25.27 11.74
N VAL A 204 21.50 -25.17 13.07
CA VAL A 204 20.97 -24.07 13.88
C VAL A 204 22.00 -22.97 14.07
N LYS A 205 21.69 -21.75 13.59
CA LYS A 205 22.57 -20.57 13.68
C LYS A 205 22.21 -19.60 14.79
N TYR A 206 20.98 -19.65 15.31
CA TYR A 206 20.52 -18.80 16.41
C TYR A 206 19.90 -19.66 17.51
N TRP A 207 20.48 -19.60 18.70
CA TRP A 207 20.04 -20.30 19.90
C TRP A 207 19.52 -19.31 20.94
N ALA A 208 18.26 -19.42 21.32
CA ALA A 208 17.72 -18.83 22.53
C ALA A 208 17.64 -19.89 23.63
N THR A 209 18.16 -19.62 24.83
CA THR A 209 18.05 -20.61 25.91
C THR A 209 16.64 -20.67 26.50
N PHE A 210 16.02 -19.52 26.76
CA PHE A 210 14.71 -19.41 27.41
C PHE A 210 13.81 -18.46 26.62
N ASN A 211 12.51 -18.78 26.54
CA ASN A 211 11.46 -17.80 26.26
C ASN A 211 10.90 -17.21 27.56
N GLU A 212 10.86 -15.88 27.64
CA GLU A 212 10.18 -15.10 28.69
C GLU A 212 10.30 -15.67 30.12
N PRO A 213 11.53 -15.92 30.61
CA PRO A 213 11.73 -16.51 31.93
C PRO A 213 11.13 -15.63 33.04
N ASN A 214 11.01 -14.32 32.83
CA ASN A 214 10.33 -13.40 33.73
C ASN A 214 8.82 -13.69 33.84
N VAL A 215 8.15 -14.02 32.74
CA VAL A 215 6.73 -14.43 32.76
C VAL A 215 6.59 -15.79 33.43
N ALA A 216 7.42 -16.76 33.05
CA ALA A 216 7.40 -18.11 33.62
C ALA A 216 7.57 -18.08 35.15
N VAL A 217 8.57 -17.32 35.64
CA VAL A 217 8.86 -17.21 37.07
C VAL A 217 7.73 -16.52 37.82
N ILE A 218 7.22 -15.40 37.31
CA ILE A 218 6.13 -14.65 37.98
C ILE A 218 4.84 -15.47 37.97
N ARG A 219 4.46 -16.04 36.82
CA ARG A 219 3.21 -16.80 36.72
C ARG A 219 3.27 -18.17 37.40
N GLY A 220 4.44 -18.80 37.46
CA GLY A 220 4.64 -20.12 38.06
C GLY A 220 4.83 -20.09 39.58
N TYR A 221 5.62 -19.12 40.08
CA TYR A 221 6.06 -19.07 41.49
C TYR A 221 5.55 -17.85 42.27
N ARG A 222 4.87 -16.89 41.64
CA ARG A 222 4.26 -15.74 42.34
C ARG A 222 2.74 -15.76 42.32
N SER A 223 2.12 -15.74 41.13
CA SER A 223 0.66 -15.81 41.04
C SER A 223 0.14 -17.24 40.96
N GLY A 224 1.03 -18.19 40.62
CA GLY A 224 0.74 -19.62 40.51
C GLY A 224 -0.35 -19.97 39.50
N ILE A 225 -0.55 -19.14 38.47
CA ILE A 225 -1.50 -19.41 37.39
C ILE A 225 -0.90 -20.26 36.27
N PHE A 226 0.43 -20.42 36.25
CA PHE A 226 1.17 -21.33 35.37
C PHE A 226 1.77 -22.47 36.21
N PRO A 227 2.18 -23.59 35.59
CA PRO A 227 2.97 -24.60 36.29
C PRO A 227 4.23 -23.98 36.92
N PRO A 228 4.64 -24.38 38.14
CA PRO A 228 4.09 -25.46 38.96
C PRO A 228 2.92 -25.06 39.89
N CYS A 229 2.26 -23.92 39.66
CA CYS A 229 1.12 -23.44 40.45
C CYS A 229 1.49 -23.16 41.92
N ARG A 230 2.58 -22.42 42.12
CA ARG A 230 3.09 -22.06 43.44
C ARG A 230 2.85 -20.58 43.74
N CYS A 231 2.20 -20.31 44.84
CA CYS A 231 1.94 -18.96 45.33
C CYS A 231 1.49 -18.97 46.79
N SER A 232 1.64 -17.82 47.45
CA SER A 232 1.02 -17.53 48.74
C SER A 232 -0.45 -17.11 48.55
N ALA A 233 -1.28 -17.37 49.56
CA ALA A 233 -2.72 -17.13 49.50
C ALA A 233 -3.12 -15.68 49.16
N SER A 234 -2.28 -14.70 49.47
CA SER A 234 -2.52 -13.28 49.15
C SER A 234 -2.30 -12.93 47.67
N PHE A 235 -1.66 -13.80 46.89
CA PHE A 235 -1.32 -13.57 45.48
C PHE A 235 -2.09 -14.47 44.51
N GLY A 236 -2.62 -15.60 44.97
CA GLY A 236 -3.39 -16.53 44.16
C GLY A 236 -3.93 -17.70 44.98
N ASN A 237 -4.63 -18.61 44.31
CA ASN A 237 -5.29 -19.74 44.95
C ASN A 237 -4.46 -21.03 44.85
N CYS A 238 -3.23 -20.99 45.38
CA CYS A 238 -2.31 -22.14 45.38
C CYS A 238 -2.33 -22.88 46.71
N THR A 239 -2.03 -24.17 46.66
CA THR A 239 -1.96 -25.01 47.87
C THR A 239 -0.63 -24.85 48.61
N ASN A 240 0.44 -24.48 47.91
CA ASN A 240 1.79 -24.30 48.45
C ASN A 240 2.54 -23.23 47.65
N GLY A 241 3.58 -22.65 48.25
CA GLY A 241 4.46 -21.68 47.60
C GLY A 241 4.68 -20.42 48.43
N ASP A 242 5.75 -19.71 48.13
CA ASP A 242 6.11 -18.43 48.75
C ASP A 242 6.34 -17.39 47.66
N SER A 243 5.30 -16.56 47.44
CA SER A 243 5.27 -15.55 46.38
C SER A 243 6.34 -14.46 46.51
N GLU A 244 6.90 -14.29 47.71
CA GLU A 244 7.93 -13.28 47.98
C GLU A 244 9.35 -13.86 47.92
N LYS A 245 9.52 -15.18 48.05
CA LYS A 245 10.84 -15.82 48.07
C LYS A 245 11.12 -16.70 46.86
N GLU A 246 10.20 -17.58 46.49
CA GLU A 246 10.41 -18.58 45.44
C GLU A 246 10.70 -17.97 44.06
N PRO A 247 10.07 -16.85 43.64
CA PRO A 247 10.43 -16.21 42.38
C PRO A 247 11.89 -15.77 42.32
N LEU A 248 12.47 -15.29 43.43
CA LEU A 248 13.86 -14.86 43.52
C LEU A 248 14.83 -16.04 43.32
N ILE A 249 14.51 -17.18 43.93
CA ILE A 249 15.29 -18.42 43.80
C ILE A 249 15.17 -18.97 42.36
N ALA A 250 13.95 -19.06 41.84
CA ALA A 250 13.68 -19.58 40.51
C ALA A 250 14.40 -18.75 39.44
N ALA A 251 14.28 -17.41 39.48
CA ALA A 251 14.98 -16.55 38.54
C ALA A 251 16.50 -16.68 38.63
N HIS A 252 17.05 -16.80 39.84
CA HIS A 252 18.49 -16.99 40.02
C HIS A 252 19.00 -18.27 39.35
N ASN A 253 18.29 -19.39 39.54
CA ASN A 253 18.67 -20.64 38.88
C ASN A 253 18.48 -20.59 37.37
N VAL A 254 17.42 -19.94 36.86
CA VAL A 254 17.24 -19.75 35.41
C VAL A 254 18.39 -18.93 34.81
N ILE A 255 18.82 -17.84 35.47
CA ILE A 255 19.96 -17.02 35.04
C ILE A 255 21.25 -17.86 34.98
N LEU A 256 21.48 -18.71 35.98
CA LEU A 256 22.68 -19.57 36.04
C LEU A 256 22.63 -20.73 35.04
N SER A 257 21.45 -21.31 34.79
CA SER A 257 21.24 -22.31 33.74
C SER A 257 21.49 -21.70 32.35
N HIS A 258 21.05 -20.46 32.11
CA HIS A 258 21.37 -19.72 30.89
C HIS A 258 22.89 -19.55 30.75
N ALA A 259 23.57 -19.07 31.80
CA ALA A 259 25.01 -18.89 31.79
C ALA A 259 25.77 -20.21 31.54
N ALA A 260 25.29 -21.32 32.09
CA ALA A 260 25.87 -22.64 31.89
C ALA A 260 25.76 -23.13 30.43
N ALA A 261 24.60 -22.90 29.79
CA ALA A 261 24.39 -23.24 28.39
C ALA A 261 25.22 -22.33 27.45
N VAL A 262 25.32 -21.04 27.75
CA VAL A 262 26.17 -20.08 27.02
C VAL A 262 27.64 -20.46 27.10
N ASP A 263 28.15 -20.74 28.30
CA ASP A 263 29.54 -21.16 28.51
C ASP A 263 29.84 -22.46 27.72
N LEU A 264 28.93 -23.43 27.77
CA LEU A 264 29.05 -24.67 26.98
C LEU A 264 29.09 -24.38 25.47
N TYR A 265 28.18 -23.56 24.95
CA TYR A 265 28.14 -23.23 23.53
C TYR A 265 29.42 -22.53 23.10
N ARG A 266 29.84 -21.48 23.83
CA ARG A 266 31.05 -20.70 23.52
C ARG A 266 32.32 -21.55 23.55
N THR A 267 32.43 -22.47 24.49
CA THR A 267 33.65 -23.28 24.68
C THR A 267 33.75 -24.44 23.71
N LYS A 268 32.63 -25.12 23.42
CA LYS A 268 32.64 -26.40 22.68
C LYS A 268 32.12 -26.29 21.25
N TYR A 269 31.14 -25.43 20.98
CA TYR A 269 30.36 -25.50 19.73
C TYR A 269 30.48 -24.26 18.85
N GLN A 270 30.56 -23.06 19.42
CA GLN A 270 30.46 -21.80 18.67
C GLN A 270 31.54 -21.68 17.58
N LYS A 271 32.78 -22.12 17.86
CA LYS A 271 33.87 -22.11 16.86
C LYS A 271 33.65 -23.08 15.70
N ILE A 272 32.90 -24.16 15.91
CA ILE A 272 32.68 -25.22 14.93
C ILE A 272 31.39 -24.95 14.14
N GLN A 273 30.36 -24.46 14.84
CA GLN A 273 29.02 -24.27 14.30
C GLN A 273 28.77 -22.85 13.81
N GLU A 274 29.59 -21.89 14.23
CA GLU A 274 29.52 -20.47 13.81
C GLU A 274 28.13 -19.85 14.05
N GLY A 275 27.44 -20.25 15.12
CA GLY A 275 26.14 -19.70 15.52
C GLY A 275 26.23 -18.65 16.63
N SER A 276 25.10 -18.06 16.95
CA SER A 276 24.90 -17.05 18.00
C SER A 276 23.99 -17.59 19.11
N ILE A 277 24.24 -17.17 20.35
CA ILE A 277 23.42 -17.57 21.50
C ILE A 277 22.94 -16.37 22.33
N GLY A 278 21.69 -16.40 22.75
CA GLY A 278 21.02 -15.33 23.49
C GLY A 278 19.89 -15.83 24.39
N ILE A 279 19.10 -14.88 24.89
CA ILE A 279 17.92 -15.13 25.73
C ILE A 279 16.76 -14.26 25.26
N VAL A 280 15.52 -14.75 25.39
CA VAL A 280 14.31 -14.02 25.01
C VAL A 280 13.58 -13.55 26.26
N ILE A 281 13.23 -12.27 26.35
CA ILE A 281 12.59 -11.65 27.52
C ILE A 281 11.28 -10.98 27.11
N ASN A 282 10.23 -11.11 27.94
CA ASN A 282 9.04 -10.28 27.79
C ASN A 282 9.35 -8.86 28.29
N ALA A 283 9.25 -7.88 27.41
CA ALA A 283 9.61 -6.50 27.69
C ALA A 283 8.37 -5.62 27.64
N LEU A 284 7.90 -5.16 28.80
CA LEU A 284 6.82 -4.18 28.91
C LEU A 284 7.39 -2.77 28.99
N TRP A 285 6.70 -1.80 28.37
CA TRP A 285 6.96 -0.39 28.61
C TRP A 285 6.00 0.15 29.66
N TYR A 286 6.49 1.13 30.43
CA TYR A 286 5.75 1.71 31.54
C TYR A 286 5.77 3.24 31.47
N GLU A 287 4.59 3.83 31.58
CA GLU A 287 4.39 5.28 31.70
C GLU A 287 4.09 5.66 33.16
N PRO A 288 4.57 6.80 33.67
CA PRO A 288 4.27 7.18 35.04
C PRO A 288 2.79 7.60 35.19
N PHE A 289 2.16 7.16 36.28
CA PHE A 289 0.76 7.45 36.56
C PHE A 289 0.51 8.96 36.71
N SER A 290 1.45 9.71 37.29
CA SER A 290 1.43 11.17 37.34
C SER A 290 2.81 11.77 37.04
N ASN A 291 2.90 13.10 37.02
CA ASN A 291 4.17 13.80 36.81
C ASN A 291 5.06 13.86 38.06
N SER A 292 4.63 13.24 39.17
CA SER A 292 5.36 13.20 40.44
C SER A 292 6.74 12.53 40.28
N SER A 293 7.67 12.89 41.15
CA SER A 293 8.98 12.23 41.22
C SER A 293 8.82 10.76 41.59
N GLU A 294 7.85 10.46 42.44
CA GLU A 294 7.60 9.14 42.99
C GLU A 294 7.15 8.17 41.89
N ASP A 295 6.18 8.57 41.06
CA ASP A 295 5.68 7.73 39.96
C ASP A 295 6.75 7.52 38.87
N LYS A 296 7.57 8.53 38.59
CA LYS A 296 8.70 8.41 37.66
C LYS A 296 9.76 7.44 38.17
N LEU A 297 10.07 7.47 39.46
CA LEU A 297 10.96 6.49 40.08
C LEU A 297 10.33 5.10 40.12
N ALA A 298 9.00 5.01 40.29
CA ALA A 298 8.29 3.74 40.27
C ALA A 298 8.37 3.05 38.90
N VAL A 299 8.39 3.79 37.79
CA VAL A 299 8.65 3.24 36.45
C VAL A 299 10.00 2.51 36.40
N ASN A 300 11.09 3.11 36.92
CA ASN A 300 12.40 2.45 36.95
C ASN A 300 12.37 1.15 37.76
N ARG A 301 11.66 1.15 38.90
CA ARG A 301 11.46 -0.05 39.69
C ARG A 301 10.65 -1.11 38.94
N ALA A 302 9.56 -0.74 38.26
CA ALA A 302 8.76 -1.68 37.48
C ALA A 302 9.59 -2.39 36.40
N ILE A 303 10.40 -1.64 35.64
CA ILE A 303 11.30 -2.22 34.64
C ILE A 303 12.34 -3.12 35.32
N SER A 304 12.92 -2.69 36.44
CA SER A 304 13.94 -3.46 37.14
C SER A 304 13.44 -4.74 37.78
N PHE A 305 12.20 -4.77 38.27
CA PHE A 305 11.56 -5.94 38.84
C PHE A 305 10.91 -6.86 37.80
N TYR A 306 11.06 -6.55 36.50
CA TYR A 306 10.48 -7.35 35.42
C TYR A 306 11.53 -7.78 34.39
N MET A 307 12.05 -6.86 33.58
CA MET A 307 12.97 -7.15 32.49
C MET A 307 14.43 -7.12 32.96
N ASN A 308 14.86 -6.04 33.63
CA ASN A 308 16.28 -5.91 34.01
C ASN A 308 16.66 -6.94 35.07
N TRP A 309 15.70 -7.49 35.82
CA TRP A 309 15.92 -8.57 36.77
C TRP A 309 16.71 -9.74 36.16
N PHE A 310 16.47 -10.05 34.88
CA PHE A 310 17.19 -11.09 34.15
C PHE A 310 18.36 -10.54 33.34
N LEU A 311 18.18 -9.41 32.64
CA LEU A 311 19.20 -8.88 31.72
C LEU A 311 20.41 -8.27 32.44
N ASP A 312 20.22 -7.54 33.55
CA ASP A 312 21.35 -6.94 34.28
C ASP A 312 22.32 -8.00 34.82
N PRO A 313 21.87 -9.10 35.46
CA PRO A 313 22.77 -10.18 35.84
C PRO A 313 23.50 -10.81 34.67
N ILE A 314 22.82 -11.03 33.54
CA ILE A 314 23.40 -11.69 32.37
C ILE A 314 24.46 -10.80 31.70
N ILE A 315 24.22 -9.48 31.62
CA ILE A 315 25.06 -8.55 30.86
C ILE A 315 26.06 -7.81 31.74
N HIS A 316 25.65 -7.42 32.95
CA HIS A 316 26.48 -6.65 33.89
C HIS A 316 26.99 -7.48 35.08
N GLY A 317 26.58 -8.74 35.22
CA GLY A 317 27.03 -9.63 36.30
C GLY A 317 26.47 -9.28 37.67
N LYS A 318 25.44 -8.43 37.76
CA LYS A 318 24.83 -7.97 39.01
C LYS A 318 23.35 -7.70 38.83
N TYR A 319 22.57 -7.87 39.89
CA TYR A 319 21.16 -7.47 39.87
C TYR A 319 20.98 -5.95 39.79
N PRO A 320 19.80 -5.47 39.29
CA PRO A 320 19.48 -4.06 39.21
C PRO A 320 19.63 -3.33 40.54
N GLU A 321 20.01 -2.05 40.50
CA GLU A 321 20.18 -1.21 41.68
C GLU A 321 18.88 -1.09 42.47
N GLU A 322 17.76 -0.85 41.81
CA GLU A 322 16.44 -0.72 42.45
C GLU A 322 16.06 -1.99 43.21
N MET A 323 16.38 -3.17 42.67
CA MET A 323 16.15 -4.44 43.33
C MET A 323 17.06 -4.60 44.55
N ARG A 324 18.35 -4.27 44.43
CA ARG A 324 19.31 -4.37 45.55
C ARG A 324 18.94 -3.43 46.70
N GLU A 325 18.52 -2.22 46.39
CA GLU A 325 18.09 -1.23 47.39
C GLU A 325 16.83 -1.66 48.14
N ILE A 326 15.87 -2.27 47.44
CA ILE A 326 14.61 -2.67 48.03
C ILE A 326 14.72 -4.02 48.74
N LEU A 327 15.29 -5.02 48.09
CA LEU A 327 15.33 -6.41 48.58
C LEU A 327 16.49 -6.66 49.54
N GLY A 328 17.62 -5.97 49.37
CA GLY A 328 18.79 -6.15 50.22
C GLY A 328 19.23 -7.62 50.28
N LEU A 329 19.17 -8.20 51.49
CA LEU A 329 19.59 -9.58 51.76
C LEU A 329 18.61 -10.65 51.24
N ASP A 330 17.39 -10.28 50.84
CA ASP A 330 16.42 -11.22 50.28
C ASP A 330 16.79 -11.65 48.85
N LEU A 331 17.65 -10.85 48.18
CA LEU A 331 18.10 -11.13 46.83
C LEU A 331 19.27 -12.12 46.84
N PRO A 332 19.24 -13.19 46.01
CA PRO A 332 20.36 -14.11 45.90
C PRO A 332 21.68 -13.43 45.51
N VAL A 333 22.81 -14.04 45.87
CA VAL A 333 24.15 -13.50 45.62
C VAL A 333 24.91 -14.43 44.67
N PHE A 334 25.47 -13.86 43.60
CA PHE A 334 26.36 -14.60 42.70
C PHE A 334 27.74 -14.81 43.36
N SER A 335 28.18 -16.07 43.41
CA SER A 335 29.54 -16.43 43.75
C SER A 335 30.55 -15.93 42.70
N LYS A 336 31.83 -15.89 43.06
CA LYS A 336 32.89 -15.52 42.10
C LYS A 336 32.90 -16.39 40.85
N TYR A 337 32.67 -17.70 41.02
CA TYR A 337 32.63 -18.65 39.92
C TYR A 337 31.44 -18.40 38.98
N GLU A 338 30.26 -18.11 39.54
CA GLU A 338 29.06 -17.78 38.76
C GLU A 338 29.22 -16.45 38.01
N MET A 339 29.83 -15.45 38.64
CA MET A 339 30.16 -14.19 37.96
C MET A 339 31.10 -14.40 36.75
N GLU A 340 32.09 -15.30 36.85
CA GLU A 340 32.95 -15.64 35.70
C GLU A 340 32.18 -16.32 34.57
N LYS A 341 31.17 -17.14 34.87
CA LYS A 341 30.28 -17.71 33.84
C LYS A 341 29.45 -16.62 33.16
N LEU A 342 28.88 -15.70 33.93
CA LEU A 342 28.05 -14.60 33.39
C LEU A 342 28.84 -13.66 32.48
N LYS A 343 30.14 -13.44 32.75
CA LYS A 343 31.03 -12.62 31.90
C LYS A 343 31.18 -13.13 30.47
N LYS A 344 30.83 -14.37 30.17
CA LYS A 344 30.87 -14.91 28.80
C LYS A 344 29.93 -14.16 27.86
N GLY A 345 28.88 -13.53 28.40
CA GLY A 345 27.98 -12.64 27.68
C GLY A 345 27.17 -13.33 26.59
N ILE A 346 26.15 -12.62 26.11
CA ILE A 346 25.25 -13.06 25.04
C ILE A 346 25.59 -12.39 23.71
N ASP A 347 25.21 -13.02 22.61
CA ASP A 347 25.39 -12.47 21.26
C ASP A 347 24.19 -11.62 20.81
N PHE A 348 23.00 -11.85 21.39
CA PHE A 348 21.78 -11.08 21.10
C PHE A 348 20.76 -11.12 22.26
N ILE A 349 19.82 -10.19 22.26
CA ILE A 349 18.63 -10.15 23.13
C ILE A 349 17.37 -10.39 22.27
N GLY A 350 16.59 -11.41 22.61
CA GLY A 350 15.23 -11.57 22.08
C GLY A 350 14.24 -10.75 22.90
N VAL A 351 13.33 -10.05 22.22
CA VAL A 351 12.34 -9.16 22.84
C VAL A 351 10.96 -9.61 22.42
N ASN A 352 10.15 -10.00 23.39
CA ASN A 352 8.72 -10.20 23.20
C ASN A 352 8.00 -8.97 23.75
N HIS A 353 7.14 -8.35 22.95
CA HIS A 353 6.47 -7.13 23.36
C HIS A 353 5.06 -7.10 22.79
N TYR A 354 4.09 -6.80 23.65
CA TYR A 354 2.68 -6.76 23.27
C TYR A 354 2.00 -5.43 23.63
N THR A 355 2.32 -4.85 24.78
CA THR A 355 1.58 -3.71 25.33
C THR A 355 2.39 -2.92 26.37
N SER A 356 1.78 -1.90 26.96
CA SER A 356 2.35 -1.02 27.99
C SER A 356 1.35 -0.77 29.12
N PHE A 357 1.82 -0.25 30.25
CA PHE A 357 0.96 0.07 31.39
C PHE A 357 1.37 1.38 32.07
N TYR A 358 0.47 1.98 32.83
CA TYR A 358 0.82 3.02 33.78
C TYR A 358 1.34 2.41 35.08
N ILE A 359 2.30 3.10 35.71
CA ILE A 359 2.86 2.72 36.99
C ILE A 359 2.62 3.82 38.01
N LYS A 360 1.95 3.46 39.12
CA LYS A 360 1.79 4.30 40.30
C LYS A 360 2.75 3.84 41.39
N ASP A 361 3.39 4.80 42.04
CA ASP A 361 4.20 4.55 43.22
C ASP A 361 3.34 4.02 44.37
N CYS A 362 3.83 2.98 45.03
CA CYS A 362 3.22 2.42 46.24
C CYS A 362 4.21 2.37 47.41
N LYS A 363 5.37 3.02 47.26
CA LYS A 363 6.40 3.06 48.30
C LYS A 363 6.23 4.27 49.21
N TYR A 364 5.87 5.41 48.62
CA TYR A 364 5.71 6.69 49.30
C TYR A 364 4.31 7.28 49.14
N SER A 365 3.55 6.82 48.14
CA SER A 365 2.20 7.28 47.83
C SER A 365 1.13 6.31 48.34
N GLU A 366 -0.07 6.83 48.60
CA GLU A 366 -1.24 5.98 48.92
C GLU A 366 -1.62 5.11 47.71
N CYS A 367 -1.73 3.81 47.95
CA CYS A 367 -1.88 2.81 46.92
C CYS A 367 -2.98 1.82 47.29
N GLU A 368 -3.79 1.45 46.31
CA GLU A 368 -4.86 0.47 46.47
C GLU A 368 -4.26 -0.93 46.63
N THR A 369 -5.02 -1.84 47.25
CA THR A 369 -4.62 -3.24 47.34
C THR A 369 -4.68 -3.89 45.96
N GLY A 370 -3.55 -4.39 45.45
CA GLY A 370 -3.48 -5.04 44.14
C GLY A 370 -2.06 -5.37 43.69
N PRO A 371 -1.90 -6.08 42.54
CA PRO A 371 -0.59 -6.50 42.02
C PRO A 371 0.36 -5.32 41.79
N GLY A 372 1.57 -5.40 42.36
CA GLY A 372 2.58 -4.33 42.30
C GLY A 372 2.82 -3.63 43.63
N ASN A 373 1.97 -3.85 44.64
CA ASN A 373 2.08 -3.16 45.93
C ASN A 373 3.04 -3.84 46.93
N SER A 374 3.59 -5.02 46.60
CA SER A 374 4.54 -5.72 47.48
C SER A 374 5.98 -5.27 47.29
N LYS A 375 6.81 -5.52 48.31
CA LYS A 375 8.26 -5.26 48.29
C LYS A 375 8.93 -5.99 47.12
N THR A 376 8.49 -7.21 46.85
CA THR A 376 9.06 -8.09 45.83
C THR A 376 8.54 -7.81 44.43
N GLU A 377 7.55 -6.94 44.28
CA GLU A 377 7.10 -6.32 43.03
C GLU A 377 7.67 -4.90 42.83
N GLY A 378 8.50 -4.43 43.77
CA GLY A 378 9.14 -3.12 43.69
C GLY A 378 8.23 -1.95 44.05
N PHE A 379 7.10 -2.18 44.72
CA PHE A 379 6.14 -1.12 45.08
C PHE A 379 5.73 -0.25 43.87
N ALA A 380 5.41 -0.89 42.76
CA ALA A 380 5.05 -0.30 41.49
C ALA A 380 3.72 -0.89 41.02
N LEU A 381 2.61 -0.27 41.43
CA LEU A 381 1.26 -0.71 41.03
C LEU A 381 1.08 -0.49 39.54
N ARG A 382 0.81 -1.59 38.84
CA ARG A 382 0.56 -1.60 37.41
C ARG A 382 -0.92 -1.43 37.14
N THR A 383 -1.28 -0.45 36.32
CA THR A 383 -2.66 -0.22 35.90
C THR A 383 -2.73 0.10 34.42
N PRO A 384 -3.75 -0.40 33.69
CA PRO A 384 -3.94 -0.03 32.29
C PRO A 384 -4.62 1.34 32.14
N GLN A 385 -5.18 1.90 33.22
CA GLN A 385 -5.96 3.14 33.19
C GLN A 385 -5.34 4.24 34.05
N LYS A 386 -5.45 5.46 33.53
CA LYS A 386 -5.12 6.71 34.22
C LYS A 386 -6.30 7.66 34.11
N TYR A 387 -6.86 8.06 35.25
CA TYR A 387 -8.06 8.92 35.33
C TYR A 387 -9.24 8.45 34.46
N GLY A 388 -9.48 7.13 34.44
CA GLY A 388 -10.55 6.51 33.65
C GLY A 388 -10.25 6.36 32.15
N SER A 389 -9.05 6.71 31.68
CA SER A 389 -8.61 6.52 30.29
C SER A 389 -7.56 5.43 30.20
N PHE A 390 -7.74 4.48 29.28
CA PHE A 390 -6.75 3.44 29.01
C PHE A 390 -5.47 3.99 28.36
N ILE A 391 -4.35 3.29 28.55
CA ILE A 391 -3.06 3.65 27.95
C ILE A 391 -3.06 3.52 26.41
N GLY A 392 -3.86 2.60 25.88
CA GLY A 392 -4.01 2.36 24.45
C GLY A 392 -5.40 1.79 24.14
N GLN A 393 -5.67 1.52 22.86
CA GLN A 393 -6.94 0.92 22.43
C GLN A 393 -7.09 -0.48 23.04
N GLU A 394 -8.25 -0.75 23.63
CA GLU A 394 -8.59 -2.06 24.19
C GLU A 394 -8.75 -3.10 23.08
N THR A 395 -8.47 -4.36 23.39
CA THR A 395 -8.65 -5.49 22.47
C THR A 395 -9.56 -6.54 23.10
N GLU A 396 -9.97 -7.56 22.35
CA GLU A 396 -10.78 -8.66 22.90
C GLU A 396 -10.03 -9.43 24.00
N VAL A 397 -8.69 -9.43 23.95
CA VAL A 397 -7.81 -9.97 24.97
C VAL A 397 -7.56 -8.88 26.02
N ASP A 398 -8.10 -9.10 27.22
CA ASP A 398 -8.26 -8.08 28.28
C ASP A 398 -6.96 -7.50 28.83
N TRP A 399 -5.82 -8.16 28.59
CA TRP A 399 -4.50 -7.71 29.00
C TRP A 399 -3.70 -7.01 27.90
N ILE A 400 -4.19 -6.95 26.65
CA ILE A 400 -3.52 -6.29 25.53
C ILE A 400 -4.19 -4.94 25.24
N TYR A 401 -3.38 -3.88 25.32
CA TYR A 401 -3.74 -2.52 24.89
C TYR A 401 -2.81 -2.09 23.75
N VAL A 402 -3.37 -1.65 22.62
CA VAL A 402 -2.60 -1.24 21.43
C VAL A 402 -1.87 0.09 21.73
N TYR A 403 -0.56 0.00 21.94
CA TYR A 403 0.29 1.14 22.29
C TYR A 403 1.68 1.03 21.62
N PRO A 404 1.78 1.24 20.29
CA PRO A 404 3.02 1.03 19.53
C PRO A 404 4.19 1.91 20.00
N GLN A 405 3.90 3.05 20.62
CA GLN A 405 4.93 3.92 21.20
C GLN A 405 5.68 3.24 22.36
N GLY A 406 5.04 2.30 23.05
CA GLY A 406 5.68 1.46 24.05
C GLY A 406 6.81 0.60 23.48
N LEU A 407 6.62 0.03 22.27
CA LEU A 407 7.67 -0.73 21.59
C LEU A 407 8.86 0.17 21.24
N GLU A 408 8.60 1.39 20.77
CA GLU A 408 9.67 2.34 20.47
C GLU A 408 10.50 2.65 21.72
N ASN A 409 9.82 2.98 22.81
CA ASN A 409 10.46 3.37 24.06
C ASN A 409 11.26 2.23 24.69
N ILE A 410 10.73 1.00 24.72
CA ILE A 410 11.44 -0.13 25.33
C ILE A 410 12.68 -0.54 24.52
N ILE A 411 12.63 -0.48 23.19
CA ILE A 411 13.80 -0.78 22.36
C ILE A 411 14.89 0.27 22.51
N MET A 412 14.52 1.55 22.60
CA MET A 412 15.49 2.61 22.87
C MET A 412 16.10 2.50 24.27
N TYR A 413 15.30 2.11 25.26
CA TYR A 413 15.78 1.83 26.61
C TYR A 413 16.80 0.67 26.63
N ILE A 414 16.49 -0.45 25.96
CA ILE A 414 17.39 -1.61 25.86
C ILE A 414 18.67 -1.21 25.14
N LYS A 415 18.58 -0.47 24.03
CA LYS A 415 19.72 0.07 23.29
C LYS A 415 20.66 0.87 24.20
N GLU A 416 20.12 1.83 24.94
CA GLU A 416 20.91 2.74 25.78
C GLU A 416 21.52 2.02 26.98
N ARG A 417 20.76 1.13 27.62
CA ARG A 417 21.22 0.40 28.81
C ARG A 417 22.26 -0.66 28.50
N TYR A 418 22.07 -1.41 27.41
CA TYR A 418 22.86 -2.59 27.09
C TYR A 418 23.79 -2.38 25.90
N ASN A 419 24.27 -1.16 25.71
CA ASN A 419 25.27 -0.80 24.70
C ASN A 419 24.94 -1.29 23.29
N ASN A 420 23.65 -1.22 22.92
CA ASN A 420 23.13 -1.61 21.61
C ASN A 420 23.48 -3.05 21.20
N ILE A 421 23.48 -4.01 22.15
CA ILE A 421 23.56 -5.44 21.83
C ILE A 421 22.49 -5.79 20.77
N PRO A 422 22.80 -6.64 19.77
CA PRO A 422 21.83 -7.02 18.74
C PRO A 422 20.51 -7.52 19.32
N MET A 423 19.39 -7.04 18.77
CA MET A 423 18.05 -7.37 19.22
C MET A 423 17.25 -8.10 18.13
N PHE A 424 16.38 -9.00 18.53
CA PHE A 424 15.36 -9.61 17.67
C PHE A 424 14.00 -9.46 18.34
N ILE A 425 12.99 -8.94 17.63
CA ILE A 425 11.62 -8.96 18.14
C ILE A 425 11.09 -10.37 17.94
N THR A 426 11.13 -11.19 18.99
CA THR A 426 10.93 -12.64 18.91
C THR A 426 9.49 -13.08 19.06
N GLU A 427 8.62 -12.21 19.59
CA GLU A 427 7.14 -12.34 19.58
C GLU A 427 6.49 -10.94 19.61
N ASN A 428 5.55 -10.71 18.69
CA ASN A 428 4.63 -9.58 18.69
C ASN A 428 3.36 -10.00 17.94
N GLY A 429 2.17 -9.78 18.52
CA GLY A 429 0.94 -10.32 17.97
C GLY A 429 -0.34 -9.72 18.55
N TYR A 430 -1.45 -9.97 17.86
CA TYR A 430 -2.80 -9.53 18.24
C TYR A 430 -3.74 -10.73 18.33
N GLY A 431 -4.40 -10.88 19.47
CA GLY A 431 -5.26 -12.02 19.78
C GLY A 431 -6.75 -11.67 19.69
N TYR A 432 -7.56 -12.65 19.28
CA TYR A 432 -9.03 -12.60 19.33
C TYR A 432 -9.57 -13.64 20.29
N LYS A 433 -10.77 -13.42 20.85
CA LYS A 433 -11.49 -14.46 21.58
C LYS A 433 -12.23 -15.36 20.59
N ASP A 434 -12.20 -16.67 20.85
CA ASP A 434 -12.96 -17.64 20.07
C ASP A 434 -14.45 -17.38 20.23
N ASN A 435 -15.17 -17.32 19.11
CA ASN A 435 -16.61 -17.14 19.10
C ASN A 435 -17.24 -18.22 18.21
N PRO A 436 -17.85 -19.25 18.81
CA PRO A 436 -18.39 -20.39 18.07
C PRO A 436 -19.60 -20.02 17.18
N ASN A 437 -20.14 -18.80 17.31
CA ASN A 437 -21.24 -18.30 16.49
C ASN A 437 -20.79 -17.48 15.26
N LEU A 438 -19.50 -17.15 15.15
CA LEU A 438 -18.96 -16.48 13.97
C LEU A 438 -18.75 -17.49 12.84
N ASN A 439 -19.12 -17.12 11.62
CA ASN A 439 -18.79 -17.94 10.47
C ASN A 439 -17.27 -17.83 10.18
N VAL A 440 -16.71 -18.86 9.54
CA VAL A 440 -15.27 -18.93 9.31
C VAL A 440 -14.79 -17.79 8.43
N GLU A 441 -15.56 -17.38 7.41
CA GLU A 441 -15.17 -16.29 6.50
C GLU A 441 -14.97 -14.96 7.23
N ASP A 442 -15.84 -14.65 8.19
CA ASP A 442 -15.70 -13.45 9.03
C ASP A 442 -14.45 -13.53 9.91
N SER A 443 -14.12 -14.73 10.41
CA SER A 443 -12.88 -14.95 11.17
C SER A 443 -11.63 -14.75 10.29
N LEU A 444 -11.68 -15.05 8.98
CA LEU A 444 -10.53 -14.87 8.09
C LEU A 444 -10.21 -13.39 7.83
N ASN A 445 -11.14 -12.46 8.08
CA ASN A 445 -10.94 -11.02 7.90
C ASN A 445 -10.45 -10.33 9.18
N ASP A 446 -9.23 -10.64 9.60
CA ASP A 446 -8.62 -10.26 10.88
C ASP A 446 -7.84 -8.93 10.82
N VAL A 447 -8.55 -7.86 10.49
CA VAL A 447 -7.87 -6.62 10.12
C VAL A 447 -7.26 -5.89 11.30
N GLU A 448 -7.88 -5.94 12.48
CA GLU A 448 -7.32 -5.27 13.66
C GLU A 448 -5.91 -5.84 13.97
N ARG A 449 -5.67 -7.13 13.68
CA ARG A 449 -4.32 -7.71 13.73
C ARG A 449 -3.37 -7.07 12.72
N VAL A 450 -3.84 -6.81 11.51
CA VAL A 450 -3.05 -6.07 10.50
C VAL A 450 -2.75 -4.65 10.99
N GLU A 451 -3.73 -3.95 11.58
CA GLU A 451 -3.61 -2.61 12.19
C GLU A 451 -2.56 -2.56 13.29
N TYR A 452 -2.65 -3.52 14.20
CA TYR A 452 -1.65 -3.74 15.23
C TYR A 452 -0.25 -3.98 14.63
N MET A 453 -0.10 -4.97 13.74
CA MET A 453 1.20 -5.33 13.18
C MET A 453 1.87 -4.18 12.44
N ALA A 454 1.14 -3.42 11.60
CA ALA A 454 1.77 -2.31 10.87
C ALA A 454 2.19 -1.17 11.79
N SER A 455 1.40 -0.84 12.81
CA SER A 455 1.74 0.22 13.75
C SER A 455 2.98 -0.14 14.59
N TYR A 456 3.11 -1.39 15.04
CA TYR A 456 4.29 -1.87 15.78
C TYR A 456 5.51 -2.01 14.87
N LEU A 457 5.37 -2.51 13.63
CA LEU A 457 6.46 -2.52 12.65
C LEU A 457 6.93 -1.12 12.27
N SER A 458 6.02 -0.14 12.24
CA SER A 458 6.37 1.28 12.02
C SER A 458 7.16 1.87 13.18
N ALA A 459 6.76 1.59 14.43
CA ALA A 459 7.50 1.96 15.63
C ALA A 459 8.88 1.28 15.67
N LEU A 460 8.96 0.00 15.34
CA LEU A 460 10.23 -0.72 15.26
C LEU A 460 11.18 -0.13 14.21
N ALA A 461 10.66 0.23 13.04
CA ALA A 461 11.49 0.80 12.01
C ALA A 461 12.01 2.20 12.44
N SER A 462 11.23 2.97 13.22
CA SER A 462 11.65 4.22 13.88
C SER A 462 12.85 4.01 14.80
N THR A 463 12.86 2.97 15.64
CA THR A 463 13.99 2.69 16.54
C THR A 463 15.27 2.33 15.76
N ILE A 464 15.14 1.59 14.65
CA ILE A 464 16.26 1.26 13.77
C ILE A 464 16.89 2.52 13.17
N ARG A 465 16.08 3.50 12.70
CA ARG A 465 16.64 4.81 12.26
C ARG A 465 17.32 5.57 13.37
N LYS A 466 16.82 5.45 14.59
CA LYS A 466 17.45 6.03 15.78
C LYS A 466 18.69 5.26 16.23
N GLY A 467 19.12 4.24 15.47
CA GLY A 467 20.38 3.52 15.65
C GLY A 467 20.29 2.29 16.55
N ALA A 468 19.09 1.77 16.84
CA ALA A 468 18.94 0.48 17.51
C ALA A 468 19.35 -0.66 16.55
N ASP A 469 20.20 -1.59 17.02
CA ASP A 469 20.61 -2.78 16.25
C ASP A 469 19.55 -3.88 16.37
N VAL A 470 18.42 -3.71 15.68
CA VAL A 470 17.39 -4.75 15.57
C VAL A 470 17.59 -5.51 14.25
N ARG A 471 17.65 -6.84 14.33
CA ARG A 471 18.01 -7.72 13.22
C ARG A 471 16.90 -8.68 12.79
N GLY A 472 15.78 -8.76 13.51
CA GLY A 472 14.64 -9.53 13.07
C GLY A 472 13.33 -9.21 13.78
N TYR A 473 12.22 -9.66 13.18
CA TYR A 473 10.86 -9.56 13.68
C TYR A 473 10.10 -10.86 13.40
N PHE A 474 9.52 -11.43 14.45
CA PHE A 474 8.79 -12.69 14.43
C PHE A 474 7.34 -12.44 14.86
N ALA A 475 6.42 -12.57 13.90
CA ALA A 475 4.99 -12.44 14.17
C ALA A 475 4.49 -13.62 15.01
N TRP A 476 3.80 -13.32 16.11
CA TRP A 476 3.11 -14.30 16.92
C TRP A 476 1.62 -14.32 16.55
N SER A 477 1.06 -15.41 16.03
CA SER A 477 1.64 -16.75 15.80
C SER A 477 1.39 -17.22 14.37
N LEU A 478 2.04 -18.30 13.92
CA LEU A 478 1.77 -18.85 12.57
C LEU A 478 0.33 -19.39 12.46
N LEU A 479 -0.06 -20.22 13.42
CA LEU A 479 -1.34 -20.91 13.52
C LEU A 479 -2.09 -20.48 14.79
N ASP A 480 -3.42 -20.47 14.73
CA ASP A 480 -4.24 -20.55 15.93
C ASP A 480 -3.83 -21.81 16.68
N ASN A 481 -3.63 -21.73 17.99
CA ASN A 481 -3.01 -22.80 18.76
C ASN A 481 -3.59 -22.84 20.18
N PHE A 482 -3.04 -23.71 21.04
CA PHE A 482 -3.41 -23.76 22.45
C PHE A 482 -2.77 -22.60 23.22
N GLU A 483 -3.54 -21.59 23.61
CA GLU A 483 -3.04 -20.35 24.24
C GLU A 483 -2.99 -20.47 25.77
N TRP A 484 -2.19 -21.43 26.24
CA TRP A 484 -1.85 -21.60 27.66
C TRP A 484 -3.10 -21.74 28.55
N ARG A 485 -3.31 -20.80 29.49
CA ARG A 485 -4.44 -20.83 30.44
C ARG A 485 -5.78 -20.57 29.76
N ASP A 486 -5.75 -19.88 28.62
CA ASP A 486 -6.95 -19.56 27.84
C ASP A 486 -7.42 -20.73 26.96
N GLY A 487 -6.65 -21.83 26.89
CA GLY A 487 -6.98 -22.99 26.08
C GLY A 487 -7.11 -22.62 24.60
N TYR A 488 -8.19 -23.05 23.95
CA TYR A 488 -8.49 -22.69 22.56
C TYR A 488 -9.42 -21.47 22.44
N SER A 489 -9.74 -20.82 23.56
CA SER A 489 -10.64 -19.66 23.60
C SER A 489 -10.00 -18.34 23.15
N VAL A 490 -8.69 -18.34 22.86
CA VAL A 490 -7.96 -17.20 22.31
C VAL A 490 -7.16 -17.63 21.09
N ARG A 491 -7.03 -16.74 20.09
CA ARG A 491 -6.41 -17.06 18.78
C ARG A 491 -5.47 -15.95 18.31
N PHE A 492 -4.18 -16.26 18.16
CA PHE A 492 -3.15 -15.34 17.64
C PHE A 492 -2.70 -15.64 16.19
N GLY A 493 -3.19 -16.72 15.58
CA GLY A 493 -2.67 -17.24 14.32
C GLY A 493 -2.88 -16.33 13.11
N LEU A 494 -1.83 -16.20 12.29
CA LEU A 494 -1.94 -15.73 10.92
C LEU A 494 -2.82 -16.67 10.08
N TYR A 495 -2.85 -17.96 10.42
CA TYR A 495 -3.76 -18.95 9.86
C TYR A 495 -4.78 -19.38 10.90
N HIS A 496 -6.04 -19.38 10.47
CA HIS A 496 -7.11 -20.01 11.22
C HIS A 496 -6.94 -21.53 11.21
N VAL A 497 -7.10 -22.16 12.38
CA VAL A 497 -7.16 -23.62 12.53
C VAL A 497 -8.53 -24.04 13.01
N ASP A 498 -9.19 -24.88 12.22
CA ASP A 498 -10.34 -25.65 12.67
C ASP A 498 -9.84 -26.81 13.54
N PHE A 499 -10.01 -26.74 14.85
CA PHE A 499 -9.48 -27.76 15.77
C PHE A 499 -10.18 -29.13 15.65
N GLY A 500 -11.35 -29.20 15.02
CA GLY A 500 -12.04 -30.46 14.77
C GLY A 500 -11.51 -31.21 13.55
N THR A 501 -11.17 -30.46 12.48
CA THR A 501 -10.66 -31.04 11.21
C THR A 501 -9.16 -30.88 11.00
N LEU A 502 -8.52 -30.05 11.81
CA LEU A 502 -7.14 -29.59 11.68
C LEU A 502 -6.85 -28.85 10.36
N THR A 503 -7.88 -28.33 9.68
CA THR A 503 -7.69 -27.57 8.43
C THR A 503 -7.10 -26.18 8.71
N ARG A 504 -6.06 -25.78 7.97
CA ARG A 504 -5.45 -24.44 8.02
C ARG A 504 -6.00 -23.54 6.92
N ARG A 505 -6.46 -22.33 7.28
CA ARG A 505 -6.93 -21.31 6.32
C ARG A 505 -6.21 -19.98 6.54
N PRO A 506 -5.61 -19.36 5.50
CA PRO A 506 -4.92 -18.09 5.67
C PRO A 506 -5.91 -16.99 6.04
N ARG A 507 -5.62 -16.24 7.11
CA ARG A 507 -6.33 -15.00 7.40
C ARG A 507 -5.75 -13.86 6.58
N PHE A 508 -6.43 -12.72 6.58
CA PHE A 508 -5.99 -11.51 5.90
C PHE A 508 -4.60 -11.05 6.37
N SER A 509 -4.28 -11.21 7.66
CA SER A 509 -2.95 -10.92 8.20
C SER A 509 -1.83 -11.79 7.62
N ALA A 510 -2.08 -13.07 7.28
CA ALA A 510 -1.09 -13.91 6.61
C ALA A 510 -0.76 -13.36 5.21
N ILE A 511 -1.78 -12.92 4.48
CA ILE A 511 -1.65 -12.33 3.14
C ILE A 511 -0.90 -10.99 3.24
N TRP A 512 -1.29 -10.14 4.18
CA TRP A 512 -0.65 -8.85 4.41
C TRP A 512 0.81 -9.00 4.84
N TYR A 513 1.11 -9.93 5.76
CA TYR A 513 2.47 -10.12 6.26
C TYR A 513 3.38 -10.70 5.18
N ARG A 514 2.87 -11.59 4.31
CA ARG A 514 3.57 -12.03 3.09
C ARG A 514 3.97 -10.84 2.22
N ASP A 515 3.00 -9.99 1.91
CA ASP A 515 3.22 -8.85 1.04
C ASP A 515 4.17 -7.85 1.70
N PHE A 516 4.08 -7.67 3.03
CA PHE A 516 5.00 -6.87 3.86
C PHE A 516 6.43 -7.40 3.85
N ILE A 517 6.66 -8.72 3.87
CA ILE A 517 8.01 -9.32 3.85
C ILE A 517 8.60 -9.26 2.44
N ALA A 518 7.81 -9.59 1.42
CA ALA A 518 8.23 -9.55 0.03
C ALA A 518 8.64 -8.12 -0.38
N SER A 519 7.85 -7.14 0.07
CA SER A 519 8.30 -6.03 0.90
C SER A 519 9.73 -5.53 0.86
N LYS A 520 10.50 -6.21 1.71
CA LYS A 520 11.78 -5.81 2.28
C LYS A 520 12.92 -6.66 1.76
N MET A 521 12.59 -7.87 1.30
CA MET A 521 13.56 -8.87 0.86
C MET A 521 14.05 -8.66 -0.58
N ASN A 522 13.42 -7.77 -1.35
CA ASN A 522 13.84 -7.41 -2.70
C ASN A 522 14.65 -6.11 -2.69
N LYS A 523 15.93 -6.11 -3.11
CA LYS A 523 16.79 -4.90 -3.13
C LYS A 523 16.34 -3.72 -4.02
N ASN A 524 15.14 -3.77 -4.61
CA ASN A 524 14.55 -2.74 -5.46
C ASN A 524 13.13 -2.33 -5.00
N SER A 525 12.78 -2.47 -3.72
CA SER A 525 11.41 -2.32 -3.22
C SER A 525 11.21 -1.13 -2.27
N SER A 526 10.93 0.05 -2.84
CA SER A 526 10.34 1.20 -2.13
C SER A 526 8.82 1.33 -2.38
N ALA A 527 8.29 0.66 -3.40
CA ALA A 527 6.87 0.74 -3.83
C ALA A 527 5.89 -0.08 -2.97
N GLN A 528 6.40 -0.99 -2.15
CA GLN A 528 5.61 -2.07 -1.53
C GLN A 528 5.24 -1.75 -0.07
N LEU A 529 5.61 -0.55 0.40
CA LEU A 529 5.17 0.02 1.67
C LEU A 529 3.88 0.82 1.62
N TYR A 530 3.55 1.40 0.46
CA TYR A 530 2.35 2.20 0.28
C TYR A 530 1.07 1.33 0.21
N SER A 531 1.15 0.09 -0.29
CA SER A 531 -0.02 -0.83 -0.32
C SER A 531 -0.45 -1.31 1.08
N ILE A 532 0.49 -1.29 2.03
CA ILE A 532 0.31 -1.75 3.41
C ILE A 532 -0.49 -0.73 4.23
N ALA A 533 -0.24 0.57 4.00
CA ALA A 533 -1.05 1.65 4.54
C ALA A 533 -2.42 1.79 3.82
N TYR A 534 -2.47 1.46 2.53
CA TYR A 534 -3.71 1.53 1.73
C TYR A 534 -4.70 0.40 2.04
N GLN A 535 -4.21 -0.78 2.45
CA GLN A 535 -5.06 -1.90 2.91
C GLN A 535 -5.70 -1.66 4.29
N HIS A 536 -5.05 -0.92 5.20
CA HIS A 536 -5.68 -0.49 6.47
C HIS A 536 -6.89 0.39 6.28
N LEU A 537 -6.84 1.33 5.32
CA LEU A 537 -7.92 2.29 5.11
C LEU A 537 -9.19 1.70 4.49
N GLN A 538 -9.11 0.51 3.89
CA GLN A 538 -10.23 -0.14 3.20
C GLN A 538 -11.14 -0.95 4.14
N VAL A 539 -10.61 -1.41 5.27
CA VAL A 539 -11.38 -2.29 6.16
C VAL A 539 -12.32 -1.50 7.06
N LEU A 540 -11.92 -0.30 7.49
CA LEU A 540 -12.78 0.59 8.29
C LEU A 540 -14.10 0.97 7.58
N LYS A 541 -14.35 0.52 6.34
CA LYS A 541 -15.51 0.89 5.52
C LYS A 541 -16.48 -0.25 5.13
N GLY A 542 -16.32 -1.47 5.67
CA GLY A 542 -17.40 -2.47 5.71
C GLY A 542 -18.14 -2.78 4.39
N ALA A 543 -17.42 -3.19 3.34
CA ALA A 543 -18.03 -3.72 2.12
C ALA A 543 -17.14 -4.76 1.43
N TYR A 544 -17.57 -6.03 1.42
CA TYR A 544 -17.14 -7.05 0.44
C TYR A 544 -18.02 -6.95 -0.82
N PRO A 545 -17.48 -7.25 -2.02
CA PRO A 545 -17.36 -8.66 -2.41
C PRO A 545 -15.92 -9.13 -2.58
N THR A 546 -15.74 -10.36 -2.13
CA THR A 546 -14.61 -11.28 -2.31
C THR A 546 -14.21 -11.43 -3.78
N ASP A 547 -12.96 -11.14 -4.10
CA ASP A 547 -12.01 -12.10 -4.69
C ASP A 547 -10.77 -11.39 -5.24
N ALA A 548 -9.63 -12.06 -5.09
CA ALA A 548 -8.30 -11.77 -5.64
C ALA A 548 -7.36 -10.88 -4.80
N ASN A 549 -6.58 -11.58 -3.96
CA ASN A 549 -5.19 -11.30 -3.57
C ASN A 549 -4.39 -10.50 -4.63
N PHE A 550 -3.70 -9.43 -4.22
CA PHE A 550 -2.72 -8.73 -5.06
C PHE A 550 -1.37 -8.48 -4.37
N ASP A 551 -0.41 -9.34 -4.72
CA ASP A 551 1.01 -9.39 -4.35
C ASP A 551 1.88 -8.64 -5.40
N PHE A 552 2.63 -7.60 -4.99
CA PHE A 552 3.53 -6.84 -5.87
C PHE A 552 4.93 -7.46 -6.07
N SER A 553 5.28 -8.57 -5.41
CA SER A 553 6.50 -9.31 -5.72
C SER A 553 6.38 -10.17 -6.99
N LYS A 554 5.16 -10.28 -7.55
CA LYS A 554 4.90 -11.01 -8.80
C LYS A 554 4.95 -10.21 -10.10
N THR A 555 5.09 -8.88 -10.11
CA THR A 555 5.21 -8.13 -11.39
C THR A 555 6.59 -8.19 -12.04
N LEU A 556 7.57 -8.89 -11.44
CA LEU A 556 8.75 -9.36 -12.17
C LEU A 556 8.67 -10.84 -12.60
N TRP A 557 7.76 -11.67 -12.06
CA TRP A 557 7.72 -13.11 -12.41
C TRP A 557 6.42 -13.73 -12.95
N GLN A 558 5.24 -13.10 -12.95
CA GLN A 558 4.04 -13.70 -13.58
C GLN A 558 3.09 -12.72 -14.30
N LEU A 559 3.61 -11.89 -15.21
CA LEU A 559 2.79 -11.39 -16.31
C LEU A 559 2.89 -12.43 -17.44
N GLU A 560 1.89 -13.30 -17.55
CA GLU A 560 1.63 -14.10 -18.75
C GLU A 560 0.35 -13.56 -19.37
N ILE A 561 0.46 -13.11 -20.61
CA ILE A 561 -0.66 -12.62 -21.39
C ILE A 561 -1.15 -13.78 -22.28
N PRO A 562 -2.48 -14.01 -22.39
CA PRO A 562 -3.01 -15.01 -23.32
C PRO A 562 -2.48 -14.78 -24.75
N PRO A 563 -2.35 -15.81 -25.61
CA PRO A 563 -1.82 -15.69 -26.98
C PRO A 563 -2.50 -14.65 -27.89
N LYS A 564 -3.64 -14.08 -27.46
CA LYS A 564 -4.43 -13.08 -28.17
C LYS A 564 -3.84 -11.67 -28.14
N VAL A 565 -3.11 -11.27 -27.10
CA VAL A 565 -2.40 -9.96 -27.09
C VAL A 565 -1.07 -10.15 -27.79
N LYS A 566 -1.01 -9.81 -29.08
CA LYS A 566 0.16 -10.08 -29.92
C LYS A 566 1.17 -8.93 -29.94
N GLU A 567 0.84 -7.75 -29.39
CA GLU A 567 1.57 -6.51 -29.67
C GLU A 567 1.83 -5.61 -28.43
N PHE A 568 3.11 -5.30 -28.19
CA PHE A 568 3.60 -4.37 -27.15
C PHE A 568 4.26 -3.16 -27.82
N MET A 569 3.73 -1.97 -27.56
CA MET A 569 3.83 -0.86 -28.51
C MET A 569 4.05 0.50 -27.82
N LEU A 570 4.41 1.54 -28.57
CA LEU A 570 4.67 2.89 -28.06
C LEU A 570 3.84 3.93 -28.79
N SER A 571 3.36 4.98 -28.11
CA SER A 571 2.71 6.13 -28.74
C SER A 571 3.50 7.43 -28.50
N ASN A 572 3.51 8.33 -29.49
CA ASN A 572 4.01 9.71 -29.35
C ASN A 572 3.24 10.70 -30.23
N MET A 573 3.40 11.97 -29.89
CA MET A 573 3.03 13.12 -30.70
C MET A 573 4.22 14.09 -30.87
N TYR A 574 4.42 14.62 -32.07
CA TYR A 574 5.65 15.37 -32.39
C TYR A 574 5.51 16.66 -33.21
N HIS A 575 4.31 17.16 -33.51
CA HIS A 575 4.19 18.33 -34.39
C HIS A 575 3.15 19.33 -33.93
N TYR A 576 3.61 20.57 -33.68
CA TYR A 576 2.76 21.76 -33.46
C TYR A 576 3.34 23.03 -34.11
N LYS A 577 4.00 22.90 -35.27
CA LYS A 577 4.80 23.97 -35.88
C LYS A 577 3.99 25.13 -36.51
N LEU A 578 2.66 25.03 -36.60
CA LEU A 578 1.84 26.12 -37.17
C LEU A 578 0.78 26.71 -36.23
N PHE A 579 0.41 26.01 -35.15
CA PHE A 579 -0.80 26.37 -34.40
C PHE A 579 -0.56 27.38 -33.27
N ALA A 580 0.59 27.32 -32.60
CA ALA A 580 0.90 28.20 -31.47
C ALA A 580 1.14 29.67 -31.86
N ARG A 581 1.28 29.96 -33.15
CA ARG A 581 1.59 31.31 -33.63
C ARG A 581 0.34 32.18 -33.85
N PHE A 582 -0.86 31.59 -33.95
CA PHE A 582 -2.07 32.31 -34.37
C PHE A 582 -3.29 32.16 -33.46
N VAL A 583 -3.39 31.11 -32.64
CA VAL A 583 -4.48 30.96 -31.65
C VAL A 583 -3.89 31.11 -30.25
N ARG A 584 -4.19 32.23 -29.56
CA ARG A 584 -3.73 32.52 -28.19
C ARG A 584 -4.48 31.68 -27.15
N CYS A 585 -4.28 30.37 -27.19
CA CYS A 585 -4.54 29.50 -26.06
C CYS A 585 -3.46 29.75 -25.01
N ASN A 586 -3.81 30.06 -23.76
CA ASN A 586 -2.81 30.29 -22.72
C ASN A 586 -2.11 28.97 -22.36
N ILE A 587 -0.81 28.89 -22.66
CA ILE A 587 0.08 27.80 -22.25
C ILE A 587 0.77 28.23 -20.94
N ILE A 588 0.74 27.38 -19.92
CA ILE A 588 1.13 27.71 -18.55
C ILE A 588 2.57 28.23 -18.45
N ASP A 589 3.51 27.65 -19.19
CA ASP A 589 4.93 28.05 -19.19
C ASP A 589 5.29 29.03 -20.32
N GLY A 590 4.30 29.45 -21.13
CA GLY A 590 4.51 30.32 -22.28
C GLY A 590 5.29 29.69 -23.45
N SER A 591 5.58 28.38 -23.40
CA SER A 591 6.29 27.66 -24.46
C SER A 591 5.40 27.33 -25.66
N ASN A 592 5.97 26.70 -26.69
CA ASN A 592 5.22 26.21 -27.85
C ASN A 592 5.86 24.97 -28.49
N GLY A 593 5.17 24.38 -29.47
CA GLY A 593 5.62 23.21 -30.23
C GLY A 593 6.40 23.50 -31.51
N ASP A 594 7.06 24.67 -31.65
CA ASP A 594 7.78 25.05 -32.89
C ASP A 594 8.94 24.10 -33.20
N ILE A 595 9.66 23.66 -32.16
CA ILE A 595 10.76 22.69 -32.23
C ILE A 595 10.33 21.35 -31.62
N ALA A 596 9.62 21.36 -30.49
CA ALA A 596 9.29 20.16 -29.72
C ALA A 596 10.55 19.34 -29.39
N VAL A 597 10.54 18.05 -29.69
CA VAL A 597 11.71 17.16 -29.55
C VAL A 597 12.50 17.00 -30.85
N ASP A 598 12.14 17.77 -31.88
CA ASP A 598 12.74 17.73 -33.21
C ASP A 598 12.69 16.35 -33.89
N HIS A 599 11.60 15.61 -33.70
CA HIS A 599 11.43 14.29 -34.32
C HIS A 599 11.52 14.33 -35.84
N TYR A 600 11.09 15.43 -36.47
CA TYR A 600 11.14 15.60 -37.93
C TYR A 600 12.54 15.36 -38.50
N HIS A 601 13.60 15.83 -37.83
CA HIS A 601 14.98 15.61 -38.27
C HIS A 601 15.65 14.41 -37.57
N ARG A 602 15.17 14.01 -36.39
CA ARG A 602 15.81 13.00 -35.54
C ARG A 602 15.08 11.66 -35.46
N TYR A 603 14.08 11.42 -36.30
CA TYR A 603 13.26 10.21 -36.25
C TYR A 603 14.08 8.90 -36.33
N LEU A 604 15.23 8.89 -37.01
CA LEU A 604 16.12 7.72 -37.06
C LEU A 604 16.72 7.36 -35.69
N GLU A 605 17.05 8.37 -34.86
CA GLU A 605 17.48 8.16 -33.48
C GLU A 605 16.35 7.57 -32.65
N ASP A 606 15.14 8.11 -32.82
CA ASP A 606 13.97 7.68 -32.07
C ASP A 606 13.54 6.24 -32.48
N VAL A 607 13.62 5.88 -33.76
CA VAL A 607 13.43 4.51 -34.26
C VAL A 607 14.49 3.55 -33.68
N LYS A 608 15.74 4.01 -33.55
CA LYS A 608 16.79 3.21 -32.89
C LYS A 608 16.47 2.97 -31.41
N ILE A 609 15.92 3.97 -30.71
CA ILE A 609 15.46 3.82 -29.33
C ILE A 609 14.32 2.80 -29.26
N MET A 610 13.29 2.91 -30.11
CA MET A 610 12.17 1.95 -30.17
C MET A 610 12.66 0.52 -30.40
N SER A 611 13.53 0.33 -31.41
CA SER A 611 14.14 -0.97 -31.70
C SER A 611 14.92 -1.51 -30.50
N SER A 612 15.64 -0.64 -29.77
CA SER A 612 16.39 -1.03 -28.57
C SER A 612 15.51 -1.41 -27.38
N LEU A 613 14.29 -0.85 -27.27
CA LEU A 613 13.28 -1.22 -26.28
C LEU A 613 12.66 -2.58 -26.60
N GLY A 614 12.64 -2.95 -27.89
CA GLY A 614 12.14 -4.23 -28.36
C GLY A 614 10.63 -4.24 -28.64
N VAL A 615 10.00 -3.07 -28.77
CA VAL A 615 8.59 -2.94 -29.18
C VAL A 615 8.39 -3.47 -30.60
N ASN A 616 7.17 -3.90 -30.92
CA ASN A 616 6.85 -4.41 -32.26
C ASN A 616 5.92 -3.50 -33.07
N SER A 617 5.49 -2.38 -32.51
CA SER A 617 4.70 -1.38 -33.22
C SER A 617 4.87 0.00 -32.60
N TYR A 618 4.64 1.01 -33.43
CA TYR A 618 4.75 2.40 -33.08
C TYR A 618 3.54 3.19 -33.58
N ARG A 619 2.81 3.78 -32.63
CA ARG A 619 1.68 4.66 -32.89
C ARG A 619 2.16 6.11 -33.00
N PHE A 620 1.89 6.72 -34.15
CA PHE A 620 2.18 8.13 -34.41
C PHE A 620 1.07 8.78 -35.23
N SER A 621 1.01 10.11 -35.22
CA SER A 621 0.07 10.87 -36.03
C SER A 621 0.71 11.45 -37.29
N ILE A 622 -0.10 11.55 -38.35
CA ILE A 622 0.21 12.37 -39.51
C ILE A 622 -0.27 13.79 -39.23
N SER A 623 0.56 14.77 -39.52
CA SER A 623 0.22 16.18 -39.41
C SER A 623 -0.54 16.58 -40.67
N TRP A 624 -1.83 16.90 -40.52
CA TRP A 624 -2.68 17.29 -41.65
C TRP A 624 -2.13 18.54 -42.31
N THR A 625 -1.71 19.53 -41.51
CA THR A 625 -1.06 20.75 -42.00
C THR A 625 0.23 20.49 -42.76
N ARG A 626 0.95 19.40 -42.46
CA ARG A 626 2.18 19.04 -43.18
C ARG A 626 1.89 18.42 -44.54
N ILE A 627 0.83 17.61 -44.66
CA ILE A 627 0.45 16.97 -45.94
C ILE A 627 -0.34 17.94 -46.82
N LEU A 628 -1.25 18.71 -46.24
CA LEU A 628 -2.12 19.68 -46.90
C LEU A 628 -2.09 21.02 -46.15
N PRO A 629 -1.07 21.87 -46.38
CA PRO A 629 -0.90 23.13 -45.64
C PRO A 629 -2.08 24.10 -45.75
N LYS A 630 -2.79 24.08 -46.87
CA LYS A 630 -3.99 24.91 -47.13
C LYS A 630 -5.28 24.08 -47.20
N GLY A 631 -5.27 22.89 -46.59
CA GLY A 631 -6.34 21.90 -46.78
C GLY A 631 -6.52 21.53 -48.26
N ILE A 632 -7.77 21.37 -48.71
CA ILE A 632 -8.09 21.02 -50.11
C ILE A 632 -7.80 22.16 -51.11
N TYR A 633 -7.59 23.39 -50.63
CA TYR A 633 -7.38 24.57 -51.47
C TYR A 633 -5.92 24.72 -51.91
N GLY A 634 -5.03 23.85 -51.40
CA GLY A 634 -3.66 23.71 -51.86
C GLY A 634 -3.43 22.37 -52.56
N GLY A 635 -2.18 22.13 -52.94
CA GLY A 635 -1.72 20.80 -53.36
C GLY A 635 -1.18 19.99 -52.18
N VAL A 636 -0.95 18.70 -52.44
CA VAL A 636 -0.19 17.81 -51.54
C VAL A 636 1.24 18.33 -51.44
N ASN A 637 1.77 18.42 -50.21
CA ASN A 637 3.16 18.76 -49.94
C ASN A 637 4.06 17.51 -50.06
N PRO A 638 4.85 17.37 -51.14
CA PRO A 638 5.63 16.16 -51.38
C PRO A 638 6.69 15.91 -50.31
N GLU A 639 7.34 16.96 -49.78
CA GLU A 639 8.33 16.83 -48.71
C GLU A 639 7.69 16.34 -47.39
N GLY A 640 6.43 16.70 -47.16
CA GLY A 640 5.64 16.17 -46.06
C GLY A 640 5.38 14.67 -46.23
N VAL A 641 5.01 14.25 -47.42
CA VAL A 641 4.80 12.84 -47.79
C VAL A 641 6.11 12.03 -47.67
N ASP A 642 7.21 12.57 -48.16
CA ASP A 642 8.53 11.92 -48.12
C ASP A 642 9.00 11.67 -46.69
N PHE A 643 8.79 12.62 -45.78
CA PHE A 643 9.12 12.41 -44.37
C PHE A 643 8.39 11.20 -43.78
N TYR A 644 7.07 11.08 -43.98
CA TYR A 644 6.30 9.96 -43.44
C TYR A 644 6.63 8.64 -44.14
N ASN A 645 6.91 8.64 -45.45
CA ASN A 645 7.43 7.48 -46.15
C ASN A 645 8.74 6.99 -45.51
N ASN A 646 9.69 7.90 -45.32
CA ASN A 646 11.00 7.59 -44.75
C ASN A 646 10.88 7.08 -43.30
N LEU A 647 9.96 7.62 -42.50
CA LEU A 647 9.67 7.13 -41.15
C LEU A 647 9.07 5.71 -41.20
N ILE A 648 8.04 5.49 -42.02
CA ILE A 648 7.39 4.18 -42.18
C ILE A 648 8.40 3.13 -42.64
N ASP A 649 9.22 3.44 -43.63
CA ASP A 649 10.24 2.52 -44.14
C ASP A 649 11.30 2.23 -43.07
N ALA A 650 11.73 3.24 -42.29
CA ALA A 650 12.66 3.04 -41.18
C ALA A 650 12.09 2.14 -40.07
N LEU A 651 10.79 2.26 -39.75
CA LEU A 651 10.10 1.42 -38.77
C LEU A 651 10.02 -0.04 -39.27
N LEU A 652 9.57 -0.24 -40.51
CA LEU A 652 9.43 -1.56 -41.11
C LEU A 652 10.79 -2.27 -41.26
N LEU A 653 11.85 -1.54 -41.62
CA LEU A 653 13.22 -2.07 -41.63
C LEU A 653 13.70 -2.57 -40.26
N LYS A 654 13.08 -2.12 -39.17
CA LYS A 654 13.33 -2.59 -37.80
C LYS A 654 12.29 -3.59 -37.29
N GLY A 655 11.36 -4.01 -38.14
CA GLY A 655 10.27 -4.92 -37.77
C GLY A 655 9.27 -4.29 -36.79
N ILE A 656 9.08 -2.96 -36.87
CA ILE A 656 8.13 -2.21 -36.06
C ILE A 656 6.96 -1.82 -36.96
N GLU A 657 5.77 -2.32 -36.63
CA GLU A 657 4.54 -2.05 -37.39
C GLU A 657 4.08 -0.59 -37.16
N PRO A 658 3.79 0.18 -38.22
CA PRO A 658 3.25 1.53 -38.07
C PRO A 658 1.74 1.50 -37.77
N PHE A 659 1.35 2.08 -36.63
CA PHE A 659 -0.04 2.33 -36.27
C PHE A 659 -0.34 3.83 -36.43
N VAL A 660 -1.06 4.21 -37.48
CA VAL A 660 -1.16 5.62 -37.88
C VAL A 660 -2.46 6.24 -37.39
N THR A 661 -2.35 7.37 -36.70
CA THR A 661 -3.48 8.26 -36.41
C THR A 661 -3.54 9.36 -37.47
N LEU A 662 -4.67 9.55 -38.14
CA LEU A 662 -4.81 10.56 -39.20
C LEU A 662 -4.85 11.97 -38.62
N THR A 663 -5.61 12.23 -37.57
CA THR A 663 -5.60 13.54 -36.88
C THR A 663 -5.52 13.41 -35.36
N HIS A 664 -4.70 14.28 -34.76
CA HIS A 664 -4.50 14.40 -33.33
C HIS A 664 -4.56 15.88 -32.93
N TYR A 665 -5.74 16.47 -33.14
CA TYR A 665 -6.06 17.90 -32.95
C TYR A 665 -5.37 18.89 -33.91
N ASP A 666 -4.67 18.37 -34.93
CA ASP A 666 -3.90 19.16 -35.90
C ASP A 666 -4.70 19.51 -37.16
N ILE A 667 -5.83 20.21 -37.00
CA ILE A 667 -6.59 20.74 -38.15
C ILE A 667 -5.80 21.89 -38.82
N PRO A 668 -5.80 22.07 -40.15
CA PRO A 668 -5.18 23.23 -40.75
C PRO A 668 -5.86 24.56 -40.38
N GLN A 669 -5.08 25.55 -39.94
CA GLN A 669 -5.57 26.90 -39.61
C GLN A 669 -6.33 27.53 -40.79
N GLU A 670 -5.92 27.24 -42.03
CA GLU A 670 -6.64 27.68 -43.23
C GLU A 670 -8.12 27.25 -43.23
N LEU A 671 -8.44 26.07 -42.69
CA LEU A 671 -9.82 25.57 -42.61
C LEU A 671 -10.59 26.23 -41.46
N GLU A 672 -9.90 26.50 -40.35
CA GLU A 672 -10.44 27.28 -39.22
C GLU A 672 -10.80 28.71 -39.67
N ASP A 673 -9.90 29.40 -40.37
CA ASP A 673 -10.10 30.78 -40.83
C ASP A 673 -11.19 30.89 -41.90
N ARG A 674 -11.29 29.89 -42.80
CA ARG A 674 -12.25 29.92 -43.91
C ARG A 674 -13.68 29.65 -43.50
N TYR A 675 -13.89 28.71 -42.59
CA TYR A 675 -15.23 28.24 -42.27
C TYR A 675 -15.43 27.77 -40.83
N GLY A 676 -14.47 28.01 -39.93
CA GLY A 676 -14.56 27.62 -38.53
C GLY A 676 -14.27 26.14 -38.28
N GLY A 677 -13.50 25.50 -39.16
CA GLY A 677 -12.99 24.15 -38.95
C GLY A 677 -14.10 23.14 -38.64
N TRP A 678 -14.05 22.52 -37.46
CA TRP A 678 -15.03 21.50 -37.05
C TRP A 678 -16.44 22.04 -36.81
N LEU A 679 -16.65 23.35 -36.73
CA LEU A 679 -18.00 23.94 -36.64
C LEU A 679 -18.76 23.91 -37.97
N SER A 680 -18.11 23.52 -39.07
CA SER A 680 -18.71 23.50 -40.40
C SER A 680 -18.75 22.09 -40.99
N PRO A 681 -19.85 21.67 -41.62
CA PRO A 681 -19.95 20.38 -42.29
C PRO A 681 -18.98 20.23 -43.46
N LYS A 682 -18.36 21.32 -43.96
CA LYS A 682 -17.31 21.25 -44.98
C LYS A 682 -16.09 20.45 -44.52
N SER A 683 -15.81 20.41 -43.21
CA SER A 683 -14.70 19.65 -42.65
C SER A 683 -14.77 18.15 -42.96
N GLN A 684 -15.98 17.62 -43.18
CA GLN A 684 -16.22 16.21 -43.49
C GLN A 684 -15.56 15.78 -44.79
N ASN A 685 -15.76 16.57 -45.85
CA ASN A 685 -15.16 16.29 -47.15
C ASN A 685 -13.66 16.59 -47.16
N ASP A 686 -13.22 17.66 -46.49
CA ASP A 686 -11.80 18.03 -46.41
C ASP A 686 -10.99 16.96 -45.65
N PHE A 687 -11.54 16.45 -44.55
CA PHE A 687 -10.92 15.34 -43.81
C PHE A 687 -10.92 14.04 -44.62
N ALA A 688 -12.00 13.73 -45.33
CA ALA A 688 -12.05 12.57 -46.22
C ALA A 688 -11.00 12.64 -47.34
N TYR A 689 -10.80 13.82 -47.93
CA TYR A 689 -9.76 14.05 -48.93
C TYR A 689 -8.35 13.86 -48.36
N PHE A 690 -8.10 14.36 -47.14
CA PHE A 690 -6.85 14.15 -46.43
C PHE A 690 -6.61 12.67 -46.09
N ALA A 691 -7.62 11.98 -45.57
CA ALA A 691 -7.57 10.55 -45.28
C ALA A 691 -7.29 9.73 -46.55
N GLU A 692 -8.00 10.02 -47.65
CA GLU A 692 -7.79 9.38 -48.95
C GLU A 692 -6.36 9.61 -49.46
N THR A 693 -5.82 10.81 -49.30
CA THR A 693 -4.43 11.13 -49.65
C THR A 693 -3.45 10.27 -48.84
N CYS A 694 -3.68 10.12 -47.54
CA CYS A 694 -2.85 9.26 -46.69
C CYS A 694 -2.95 7.77 -47.08
N PHE A 695 -4.15 7.27 -47.36
CA PHE A 695 -4.35 5.89 -47.80
C PHE A 695 -3.63 5.61 -49.14
N LYS A 696 -3.69 6.54 -50.09
CA LYS A 696 -2.99 6.44 -51.38
C LYS A 696 -1.47 6.36 -51.21
N HIS A 697 -0.89 7.23 -50.39
CA HIS A 697 0.56 7.35 -50.27
C HIS A 697 1.20 6.33 -49.32
N PHE A 698 0.49 5.90 -48.27
CA PHE A 698 1.08 5.10 -47.19
C PHE A 698 0.42 3.74 -46.99
N GLY A 699 -0.81 3.53 -47.47
CA GLY A 699 -1.61 2.35 -47.16
C GLY A 699 -1.13 1.03 -47.77
N ASN A 700 -0.19 1.08 -48.73
CA ASN A 700 0.51 -0.12 -49.17
C ASN A 700 1.30 -0.79 -48.03
N ARG A 701 1.78 0.01 -47.06
CA ARG A 701 2.63 -0.41 -45.93
C ARG A 701 1.93 -0.30 -44.58
N VAL A 702 1.09 0.71 -44.36
CA VAL A 702 0.38 0.91 -43.08
C VAL A 702 -0.84 0.00 -42.99
N LYS A 703 -0.91 -0.83 -41.94
CA LYS A 703 -2.02 -1.77 -41.72
C LYS A 703 -3.01 -1.37 -40.63
N TYR A 704 -2.68 -0.39 -39.78
CA TYR A 704 -3.59 0.10 -38.75
C TYR A 704 -3.81 1.60 -38.87
N TRP A 705 -5.08 2.00 -39.03
CA TRP A 705 -5.50 3.39 -39.17
C TRP A 705 -6.47 3.77 -38.05
N ALA A 706 -6.09 4.73 -37.21
CA ALA A 706 -7.02 5.46 -36.37
C ALA A 706 -7.36 6.79 -37.05
N THR A 707 -8.65 7.05 -37.27
CA THR A 707 -9.09 8.32 -37.87
C THR A 707 -8.83 9.52 -36.96
N PHE A 708 -9.37 9.49 -35.74
CA PHE A 708 -9.21 10.53 -34.74
C PHE A 708 -8.55 9.98 -33.48
N ASN A 709 -7.74 10.82 -32.83
CA ASN A 709 -7.40 10.69 -31.41
C ASN A 709 -8.33 11.55 -30.55
N GLU A 710 -8.99 10.94 -29.57
CA GLU A 710 -9.76 11.60 -28.51
C GLU A 710 -10.62 12.79 -28.98
N PRO A 711 -11.48 12.62 -30.00
CA PRO A 711 -12.34 13.70 -30.50
C PRO A 711 -13.28 14.25 -29.41
N ASN A 712 -13.55 13.47 -28.35
CA ASN A 712 -14.35 13.89 -27.20
C ASN A 712 -13.61 14.94 -26.37
N VAL A 713 -12.31 14.77 -26.18
CA VAL A 713 -11.46 15.78 -25.54
C VAL A 713 -11.38 17.02 -26.42
N GLN A 714 -11.21 16.88 -27.74
CA GLN A 714 -11.16 18.02 -28.64
C GLN A 714 -12.46 18.85 -28.62
N ALA A 715 -13.62 18.19 -28.62
CA ALA A 715 -14.91 18.85 -28.56
C ALA A 715 -15.09 19.64 -27.25
N ILE A 716 -14.77 19.02 -26.10
CA ILE A 716 -14.95 19.65 -24.78
C ILE A 716 -13.87 20.73 -24.57
N TRP A 717 -12.60 20.39 -24.70
CA TRP A 717 -11.52 21.31 -24.33
C TRP A 717 -11.32 22.41 -25.37
N GLY A 718 -11.67 22.15 -26.64
CA GLY A 718 -11.57 23.12 -27.74
C GLY A 718 -12.73 24.11 -27.84
N TYR A 719 -13.96 23.64 -27.59
CA TYR A 719 -15.20 24.39 -27.85
C TYR A 719 -16.09 24.61 -26.62
N ARG A 720 -15.79 24.00 -25.47
CA ARG A 720 -16.48 24.26 -24.19
C ARG A 720 -15.62 25.03 -23.22
N LEU A 721 -14.42 24.53 -22.91
CA LEU A 721 -13.51 25.14 -21.94
C LEU A 721 -12.55 26.15 -22.58
N GLY A 722 -12.35 26.05 -23.89
CA GLY A 722 -11.41 26.88 -24.64
C GLY A 722 -9.97 26.79 -24.16
N THR A 723 -9.58 25.65 -23.59
CA THR A 723 -8.20 25.39 -23.15
C THR A 723 -7.35 24.76 -24.24
N PHE A 724 -7.99 24.13 -25.24
CA PHE A 724 -7.36 23.56 -26.42
C PHE A 724 -7.76 24.37 -27.66
N PRO A 725 -6.96 24.35 -28.74
CA PRO A 725 -7.35 25.05 -29.94
C PRO A 725 -8.67 24.51 -30.53
N PRO A 726 -9.56 25.38 -31.06
CA PRO A 726 -9.36 26.79 -31.38
C PRO A 726 -9.64 27.78 -30.22
N CYS A 727 -9.72 27.31 -28.98
CA CYS A 727 -9.89 28.13 -27.77
C CYS A 727 -11.17 28.95 -27.75
N ARG A 728 -12.28 28.26 -28.05
CA ARG A 728 -13.63 28.83 -28.04
C ARG A 728 -14.38 28.39 -26.79
N CYS A 729 -15.03 29.34 -26.14
CA CYS A 729 -15.89 29.11 -25.00
C CYS A 729 -16.77 30.33 -24.71
N SER A 730 -17.86 30.12 -23.99
CA SER A 730 -18.63 31.19 -23.33
C SER A 730 -17.87 31.69 -22.10
N SER A 731 -18.00 32.99 -21.79
CA SER A 731 -17.26 33.65 -20.70
C SER A 731 -17.41 33.02 -19.30
N HIS A 732 -18.51 32.30 -19.06
CA HIS A 732 -18.78 31.63 -17.79
C HIS A 732 -18.06 30.27 -17.65
N PHE A 733 -17.55 29.70 -18.75
CA PHE A 733 -16.82 28.43 -18.78
C PHE A 733 -15.31 28.61 -18.86
N GLY A 734 -14.85 29.73 -19.42
CA GLY A 734 -13.43 30.03 -19.55
C GLY A 734 -13.19 31.45 -20.04
N ASN A 735 -11.91 31.83 -20.13
CA ASN A 735 -11.50 33.18 -20.53
C ASN A 735 -11.38 33.32 -22.06
N CYS A 736 -12.45 33.04 -22.79
CA CYS A 736 -12.49 33.17 -24.26
C CYS A 736 -13.23 34.42 -24.69
N SER A 737 -12.81 34.97 -25.83
CA SER A 737 -13.46 36.16 -26.40
C SER A 737 -14.70 35.83 -27.23
N ASN A 738 -14.84 34.59 -27.72
CA ASN A 738 -15.93 34.13 -28.58
C ASN A 738 -16.16 32.62 -28.40
N GLY A 739 -17.39 32.16 -28.64
CA GLY A 739 -17.78 30.75 -28.57
C GLY A 739 -19.19 30.59 -27.98
N ASP A 740 -19.73 29.39 -28.07
CA ASP A 740 -20.96 28.98 -27.38
C ASP A 740 -20.73 27.60 -26.76
N SER A 741 -20.30 27.58 -25.49
CA SER A 741 -19.97 26.36 -24.75
C SER A 741 -21.13 25.36 -24.65
N GLU A 742 -22.37 25.82 -24.81
CA GLU A 742 -23.57 24.99 -24.71
C GLU A 742 -23.98 24.39 -26.07
N ARG A 743 -23.38 24.82 -27.19
CA ARG A 743 -23.73 24.35 -28.54
C ARG A 743 -22.56 23.87 -29.38
N GLU A 744 -21.47 24.63 -29.41
CA GLU A 744 -20.32 24.38 -30.27
C GLU A 744 -19.68 22.99 -30.08
N PRO A 745 -19.56 22.45 -28.84
CA PRO A 745 -19.08 21.08 -28.66
C PRO A 745 -19.90 20.05 -29.44
N PHE A 746 -21.23 20.23 -29.50
CA PHE A 746 -22.13 19.33 -30.21
C PHE A 746 -22.00 19.41 -31.73
N ILE A 747 -21.83 20.61 -32.25
CA ILE A 747 -21.61 20.84 -33.68
C ILE A 747 -20.26 20.26 -34.10
N ALA A 748 -19.20 20.55 -33.33
CA ALA A 748 -17.85 20.05 -33.60
C ALA A 748 -17.78 18.52 -33.58
N ALA A 749 -18.30 17.89 -32.52
CA ALA A 749 -18.36 16.44 -32.41
C ALA A 749 -19.18 15.80 -33.53
N HIS A 750 -20.33 16.36 -33.89
CA HIS A 750 -21.15 15.84 -34.98
C HIS A 750 -20.38 15.82 -36.31
N ASN A 751 -19.68 16.91 -36.63
CA ASN A 751 -18.85 16.96 -37.83
C ASN A 751 -17.64 16.02 -37.75
N MET A 752 -17.01 15.84 -36.58
CA MET A 752 -15.93 14.83 -36.41
C MET A 752 -16.46 13.40 -36.62
N ILE A 753 -17.64 13.07 -36.10
CA ILE A 753 -18.30 11.76 -36.30
C ILE A 753 -18.56 11.50 -37.79
N LEU A 754 -19.12 12.47 -38.51
CA LEU A 754 -19.40 12.33 -39.94
C LEU A 754 -18.13 12.30 -40.80
N SER A 755 -17.09 13.02 -40.37
CA SER A 755 -15.75 12.97 -40.99
C SER A 755 -15.13 11.59 -40.83
N HIS A 756 -15.24 11.00 -39.63
CA HIS A 756 -14.82 9.63 -39.35
C HIS A 756 -15.55 8.63 -40.25
N ALA A 757 -16.88 8.67 -40.27
CA ALA A 757 -17.70 7.76 -41.07
C ALA A 757 -17.38 7.86 -42.57
N THR A 758 -17.17 9.08 -43.07
CA THR A 758 -16.79 9.31 -44.47
C THR A 758 -15.41 8.76 -44.78
N ALA A 759 -14.41 8.93 -43.90
CA ALA A 759 -13.08 8.35 -44.09
C ALA A 759 -13.09 6.81 -44.05
N VAL A 760 -13.86 6.21 -43.13
CA VAL A 760 -14.06 4.75 -43.06
C VAL A 760 -14.72 4.23 -44.33
N HIS A 761 -15.77 4.90 -44.81
CA HIS A 761 -16.43 4.54 -46.06
C HIS A 761 -15.46 4.56 -47.25
N VAL A 762 -14.64 5.61 -47.37
CA VAL A 762 -13.60 5.71 -48.41
C VAL A 762 -12.59 4.57 -48.30
N TYR A 763 -12.09 4.27 -47.10
CA TYR A 763 -11.12 3.19 -46.90
C TYR A 763 -11.71 1.83 -47.29
N ARG A 764 -12.89 1.50 -46.76
CA ARG A 764 -13.55 0.20 -46.98
C ARG A 764 -13.88 -0.04 -48.45
N THR A 765 -14.39 0.98 -49.14
CA THR A 765 -14.84 0.85 -50.54
C THR A 765 -13.71 0.90 -51.56
N LYS A 766 -12.66 1.70 -51.32
CA LYS A 766 -11.59 1.92 -52.31
C LYS A 766 -10.27 1.21 -51.99
N TYR A 767 -9.91 1.02 -50.73
CA TYR A 767 -8.53 0.67 -50.33
C TYR A 767 -8.41 -0.64 -49.56
N GLN A 768 -9.34 -0.96 -48.67
CA GLN A 768 -9.18 -2.05 -47.70
C GLN A 768 -8.96 -3.41 -48.35
N LYS A 769 -9.64 -3.69 -49.47
CA LYS A 769 -9.49 -4.96 -50.21
C LYS A 769 -8.06 -5.19 -50.71
N GLU A 770 -7.41 -4.14 -51.22
CA GLU A 770 -6.05 -4.21 -51.77
C GLU A 770 -4.99 -4.10 -50.68
N GLN A 771 -5.20 -3.17 -49.74
CA GLN A 771 -4.22 -2.83 -48.71
C GLN A 771 -4.25 -3.77 -47.51
N ARG A 772 -5.39 -4.45 -47.28
CA ARG A 772 -5.60 -5.42 -46.19
C ARG A 772 -5.30 -4.88 -44.79
N GLY A 773 -5.60 -3.61 -44.56
CA GLY A 773 -5.48 -2.97 -43.24
C GLY A 773 -6.81 -2.89 -42.48
N SER A 774 -6.73 -2.42 -41.25
CA SER A 774 -7.84 -2.19 -40.33
C SER A 774 -7.99 -0.70 -40.03
N ILE A 775 -9.23 -0.25 -39.90
CA ILE A 775 -9.56 1.14 -39.56
C ILE A 775 -10.48 1.24 -38.35
N GLY A 776 -10.16 2.19 -37.46
CA GLY A 776 -10.89 2.44 -36.21
C GLY A 776 -10.83 3.90 -35.76
N ILE A 777 -11.21 4.10 -34.51
CA ILE A 777 -11.21 5.40 -33.82
C ILE A 777 -10.62 5.23 -32.43
N VAL A 778 -9.94 6.26 -31.92
CA VAL A 778 -9.35 6.29 -30.57
C VAL A 778 -10.14 7.26 -29.71
N LEU A 779 -10.64 6.81 -28.56
CA LEU A 779 -11.46 7.59 -27.64
C LEU A 779 -10.79 7.70 -26.27
N GLN A 780 -10.88 8.87 -25.66
CA GLN A 780 -10.54 9.03 -24.24
C GLN A 780 -11.65 8.36 -23.43
N ALA A 781 -11.29 7.43 -22.55
CA ALA A 781 -12.24 6.65 -21.78
C ALA A 781 -11.87 6.74 -20.29
N MET A 782 -12.42 7.73 -19.58
CA MET A 782 -12.33 7.81 -18.13
C MET A 782 -13.33 6.86 -17.47
N TRP A 783 -13.01 6.38 -16.27
CA TRP A 783 -13.97 5.64 -15.44
C TRP A 783 -14.64 6.58 -14.42
N TYR A 784 -15.92 6.35 -14.12
CA TYR A 784 -16.69 7.14 -13.16
C TYR A 784 -17.34 6.23 -12.11
N GLU A 785 -17.10 6.54 -10.84
CA GLU A 785 -17.71 5.90 -9.69
C GLU A 785 -18.81 6.78 -9.11
N ALA A 786 -19.95 6.21 -8.72
CA ALA A 786 -21.00 6.96 -8.03
C ALA A 786 -20.49 7.49 -6.68
N LEU A 787 -20.63 8.78 -6.37
CA LEU A 787 -20.11 9.41 -5.15
C LEU A 787 -20.70 8.77 -3.88
N THR A 788 -21.99 8.45 -3.90
CA THR A 788 -22.67 7.67 -2.87
C THR A 788 -23.31 6.41 -3.44
N ASN A 789 -23.85 5.55 -2.56
CA ASN A 789 -24.59 4.35 -2.98
C ASN A 789 -26.02 4.65 -3.48
N SER A 790 -26.40 5.93 -3.60
CA SER A 790 -27.73 6.35 -4.06
C SER A 790 -27.98 5.92 -5.52
N MET A 791 -29.24 5.71 -5.86
CA MET A 791 -29.62 5.45 -7.25
C MET A 791 -29.34 6.66 -8.15
N ALA A 792 -29.46 7.87 -7.61
CA ALA A 792 -29.19 9.11 -8.32
C ALA A 792 -27.71 9.20 -8.74
N ASP A 793 -26.75 8.94 -7.84
CA ASP A 793 -25.32 9.01 -8.18
C ASP A 793 -24.89 7.86 -9.12
N LYS A 794 -25.54 6.70 -9.03
CA LYS A 794 -25.35 5.60 -10.00
C LYS A 794 -25.85 5.98 -11.38
N ALA A 795 -26.99 6.68 -11.46
CA ALA A 795 -27.47 7.25 -12.72
C ALA A 795 -26.52 8.34 -13.22
N ALA A 796 -25.99 9.19 -12.33
CA ALA A 796 -25.00 10.20 -12.67
C ALA A 796 -23.72 9.61 -13.28
N ALA A 797 -23.24 8.46 -12.78
CA ALA A 797 -22.13 7.73 -13.38
C ALA A 797 -22.42 7.26 -14.81
N GLN A 798 -23.63 6.77 -15.08
CA GLN A 798 -24.04 6.42 -16.45
C GLN A 798 -24.11 7.66 -17.35
N ARG A 799 -24.66 8.78 -16.84
CA ARG A 799 -24.68 10.05 -17.59
C ARG A 799 -23.27 10.55 -17.88
N ALA A 800 -22.34 10.45 -16.93
CA ALA A 800 -20.94 10.82 -17.14
C ALA A 800 -20.30 10.02 -18.27
N HIS A 801 -20.51 8.69 -18.32
CA HIS A 801 -20.10 7.87 -19.46
C HIS A 801 -20.79 8.30 -20.76
N SER A 802 -22.09 8.61 -20.70
CA SER A 802 -22.85 8.99 -21.89
C SER A 802 -22.38 10.30 -22.50
N PHE A 803 -22.03 11.30 -21.69
CA PHE A 803 -21.57 12.62 -22.14
C PHE A 803 -20.06 12.70 -22.43
N THR A 804 -19.27 11.69 -22.07
CA THR A 804 -17.81 11.72 -22.30
C THR A 804 -17.32 10.64 -23.27
N LEU A 805 -17.84 9.41 -23.19
CA LEU A 805 -17.42 8.28 -24.04
C LEU A 805 -18.52 7.89 -25.03
N ASN A 806 -19.73 7.59 -24.54
CA ASN A 806 -20.76 6.98 -25.39
C ASN A 806 -21.27 7.94 -26.46
N TRP A 807 -21.16 9.24 -26.22
CA TRP A 807 -21.48 10.29 -27.17
C TRP A 807 -20.81 10.09 -28.53
N LEU A 808 -19.51 9.80 -28.53
CA LEU A 808 -18.76 9.59 -29.77
C LEU A 808 -18.67 8.12 -30.17
N ALA A 809 -18.88 7.22 -29.22
CA ALA A 809 -19.12 5.80 -29.50
C ALA A 809 -20.57 5.50 -29.95
N TYR A 810 -21.37 6.54 -30.25
CA TYR A 810 -22.61 6.45 -31.04
C TYR A 810 -22.40 5.71 -32.38
N LEU A 811 -21.14 5.64 -32.83
CA LEU A 811 -20.63 4.81 -33.92
C LEU A 811 -20.87 3.29 -33.76
N LEU A 812 -21.29 2.81 -32.59
CA LEU A 812 -21.28 1.38 -32.26
C LEU A 812 -22.65 0.83 -31.78
N LEU A 813 -23.65 1.67 -31.46
CA LEU A 813 -25.02 1.26 -31.09
C LEU A 813 -26.06 2.36 -31.37
N ASP A 814 -27.32 1.93 -31.58
CA ASP A 814 -28.43 2.69 -32.16
C ASP A 814 -29.04 3.79 -31.26
N LYS A 815 -28.72 3.88 -29.95
CA LYS A 815 -29.28 4.93 -29.03
C LYS A 815 -28.36 5.28 -27.84
N ASN A 816 -28.23 6.58 -27.57
CA ASN A 816 -27.69 7.14 -26.31
C ASN A 816 -28.82 7.91 -25.62
N THR A 817 -29.68 7.17 -24.90
CA THR A 817 -30.93 7.69 -24.34
C THR A 817 -30.68 8.79 -23.32
N GLU A 818 -29.62 8.71 -22.52
CA GLU A 818 -29.36 9.71 -21.48
C GLU A 818 -29.06 11.10 -22.06
N MET A 819 -28.32 11.17 -23.17
CA MET A 819 -28.07 12.47 -23.82
C MET A 819 -29.33 12.99 -24.51
N GLU A 820 -30.06 12.15 -25.23
CA GLU A 820 -31.29 12.54 -25.92
C GLU A 820 -32.34 13.07 -24.94
N ASP A 821 -32.48 12.44 -23.78
CA ASP A 821 -33.43 12.81 -22.73
C ASP A 821 -33.11 14.18 -22.10
N ILE A 822 -31.83 14.53 -21.98
CA ILE A 822 -31.39 15.75 -21.28
C ILE A 822 -31.26 16.94 -22.23
N VAL A 823 -30.55 16.77 -23.34
CA VAL A 823 -30.22 17.90 -24.23
C VAL A 823 -31.14 17.99 -25.45
N GLY A 824 -31.92 16.95 -25.74
CA GLY A 824 -32.98 16.95 -26.74
C GLY A 824 -32.54 17.54 -28.09
N SER A 825 -33.18 18.66 -28.47
CA SER A 825 -32.99 19.31 -29.77
C SER A 825 -31.63 20.00 -29.95
N VAL A 826 -30.79 20.10 -28.91
CA VAL A 826 -29.42 20.61 -29.04
C VAL A 826 -28.53 19.62 -29.80
N LEU A 827 -28.81 18.31 -29.72
CA LEU A 827 -28.07 17.31 -30.48
C LEU A 827 -28.38 17.44 -31.98
N PRO A 828 -27.35 17.65 -32.83
CA PRO A 828 -27.57 17.64 -34.27
C PRO A 828 -28.05 16.27 -34.73
N LYS A 829 -29.09 16.25 -35.58
CA LYS A 829 -29.69 15.02 -36.10
C LYS A 829 -28.87 14.46 -37.25
N PHE A 830 -28.70 13.14 -37.28
CA PHE A 830 -28.15 12.42 -38.42
C PHE A 830 -29.20 12.21 -39.51
N SER A 831 -28.85 12.52 -40.76
CA SER A 831 -29.68 12.19 -41.92
C SER A 831 -29.71 10.68 -42.18
N SER A 832 -30.59 10.22 -43.08
CA SER A 832 -30.63 8.80 -43.47
C SER A 832 -29.31 8.32 -44.06
N ASP A 833 -28.68 9.15 -44.90
CA ASP A 833 -27.40 8.86 -45.54
C ASP A 833 -26.26 8.81 -44.52
N ASP A 834 -26.32 9.67 -43.49
CA ASP A 834 -25.36 9.64 -42.39
C ASP A 834 -25.46 8.32 -41.63
N LYS A 835 -26.68 7.88 -41.31
CA LYS A 835 -26.92 6.61 -40.61
C LYS A 835 -26.40 5.40 -41.40
N GLU A 836 -26.54 5.41 -42.73
CA GLU A 836 -25.99 4.35 -43.57
C GLU A 836 -24.46 4.28 -43.47
N LYS A 837 -23.77 5.42 -43.53
CA LYS A 837 -22.31 5.48 -43.35
C LYS A 837 -21.88 5.08 -41.94
N LEU A 838 -22.64 5.47 -40.92
CA LEU A 838 -22.36 5.18 -39.51
C LEU A 838 -22.57 3.71 -39.16
N ASN A 839 -23.47 3.00 -39.87
CA ASN A 839 -23.71 1.56 -39.69
C ASN A 839 -22.55 0.68 -40.18
N MET A 840 -21.52 1.26 -40.81
CA MET A 840 -20.32 0.51 -41.18
C MET A 840 -19.50 0.19 -39.93
N ALA A 841 -19.48 -1.09 -39.52
CA ALA A 841 -18.75 -1.54 -38.33
C ALA A 841 -17.28 -1.10 -38.34
N LEU A 842 -16.74 -0.78 -37.16
CA LEU A 842 -15.30 -0.52 -36.98
C LEU A 842 -14.53 -1.84 -36.92
N ASP A 843 -13.28 -1.82 -37.39
CA ASP A 843 -12.41 -2.99 -37.25
C ASP A 843 -11.83 -3.08 -35.81
N PHE A 844 -11.68 -1.95 -35.13
CA PHE A 844 -11.26 -1.88 -33.73
C PHE A 844 -11.66 -0.55 -33.05
N ILE A 845 -11.58 -0.54 -31.70
CA ILE A 845 -11.72 0.63 -30.83
C ILE A 845 -10.40 0.87 -30.10
N GLY A 846 -9.85 2.07 -30.23
CA GLY A 846 -8.73 2.53 -29.42
C GLY A 846 -9.21 3.16 -28.11
N ILE A 847 -8.58 2.78 -27.00
CA ILE A 847 -8.89 3.26 -25.66
C ILE A 847 -7.67 4.00 -25.12
N ASN A 848 -7.85 5.30 -24.84
CA ASN A 848 -6.91 6.07 -24.06
C ASN A 848 -7.46 6.21 -22.64
N HIS A 849 -6.78 5.62 -21.65
CA HIS A 849 -7.25 5.61 -20.26
C HIS A 849 -6.14 6.03 -19.31
N TYR A 850 -6.45 7.01 -18.45
CA TYR A 850 -5.50 7.61 -17.53
C TYR A 850 -6.00 7.67 -16.07
N SER A 851 -7.27 8.03 -15.86
CA SER A 851 -7.78 8.46 -14.55
C SER A 851 -9.22 7.99 -14.29
N THR A 852 -9.66 8.12 -13.04
CA THR A 852 -11.03 7.82 -12.57
C THR A 852 -11.53 8.93 -11.67
N TYR A 853 -12.84 9.21 -11.67
CA TYR A 853 -13.46 10.20 -10.79
C TYR A 853 -14.69 9.65 -10.06
N TYR A 854 -15.02 10.26 -8.92
CA TYR A 854 -16.36 10.15 -8.34
C TYR A 854 -17.31 11.12 -9.05
N VAL A 855 -18.59 10.76 -9.14
CA VAL A 855 -19.63 11.66 -9.65
C VAL A 855 -20.88 11.66 -8.78
N GLN A 856 -21.42 12.85 -8.58
CA GLN A 856 -22.66 13.09 -7.85
C GLN A 856 -23.77 13.52 -8.81
N ASP A 857 -25.01 13.17 -8.52
CA ASP A 857 -26.17 13.68 -9.25
C ASP A 857 -26.37 15.19 -9.06
N CYS A 858 -26.74 15.90 -10.13
CA CYS A 858 -27.12 17.32 -10.09
C CYS A 858 -28.51 17.59 -10.69
N ILE A 859 -29.31 16.55 -10.92
CA ILE A 859 -30.70 16.70 -11.38
C ILE A 859 -31.60 16.89 -10.17
N ASP A 860 -31.49 15.96 -9.22
CA ASP A 860 -32.31 15.89 -8.02
C ASP A 860 -31.60 16.51 -6.80
N SER A 861 -30.31 16.83 -6.93
CA SER A 861 -29.47 17.38 -5.86
C SER A 861 -28.83 18.71 -6.26
N SER A 862 -28.63 19.61 -5.29
CA SER A 862 -27.89 20.86 -5.52
C SER A 862 -26.39 20.59 -5.62
N CYS A 863 -25.75 21.11 -6.67
CA CYS A 863 -24.32 20.97 -6.92
C CYS A 863 -23.62 22.32 -6.94
N GLU A 864 -22.42 22.36 -6.37
CA GLU A 864 -21.47 23.45 -6.60
C GLU A 864 -21.03 23.50 -8.08
N PRO A 865 -20.66 24.66 -8.62
CA PRO A 865 -20.11 24.78 -9.97
C PRO A 865 -18.89 23.86 -10.16
N GLY A 866 -18.80 23.22 -11.34
CA GLY A 866 -17.70 22.32 -11.66
C GLY A 866 -17.94 21.55 -12.95
N PHE A 867 -16.99 20.68 -13.30
CA PHE A 867 -17.07 19.85 -14.50
C PHE A 867 -18.27 18.87 -14.42
N GLY A 868 -19.05 18.80 -15.49
CA GLY A 868 -20.22 17.94 -15.59
C GLY A 868 -21.55 18.59 -15.16
N VAL A 869 -21.49 19.72 -14.45
CA VAL A 869 -22.66 20.30 -13.76
C VAL A 869 -23.61 21.03 -14.72
N SER A 870 -23.13 21.48 -15.88
CA SER A 870 -24.04 22.07 -16.87
C SER A 870 -25.04 21.03 -17.39
N TRP A 871 -26.23 21.50 -17.77
CA TRP A 871 -27.24 20.66 -18.39
C TRP A 871 -26.78 20.05 -19.72
N THR A 872 -25.84 20.70 -20.43
CA THR A 872 -25.20 20.12 -21.61
C THR A 872 -23.95 19.28 -21.32
N GLU A 873 -23.61 19.07 -20.06
CA GLU A 873 -22.53 18.16 -19.63
C GLU A 873 -23.05 16.92 -18.91
N GLY A 874 -24.37 16.78 -18.76
CA GLY A 874 -25.02 15.59 -18.19
C GLY A 874 -25.47 15.73 -16.74
N LEU A 875 -25.43 16.94 -16.16
CA LEU A 875 -25.92 17.24 -14.81
C LEU A 875 -25.33 16.29 -13.76
N TYR A 876 -24.01 16.15 -13.75
CA TYR A 876 -23.29 15.44 -12.70
C TYR A 876 -22.12 16.27 -12.19
N ARG A 877 -21.79 16.18 -10.91
CA ARG A 877 -20.62 16.86 -10.37
C ARG A 877 -19.47 15.87 -10.29
N GLN A 878 -18.40 16.12 -11.03
CA GLN A 878 -17.16 15.37 -10.90
C GLN A 878 -16.41 15.75 -9.62
N SER A 879 -15.87 14.75 -8.92
CA SER A 879 -15.01 14.92 -7.76
C SER A 879 -13.84 13.94 -7.79
N SER A 880 -12.66 14.39 -7.41
CA SER A 880 -11.52 13.51 -7.13
C SER A 880 -11.62 12.86 -5.75
N GLU A 881 -12.57 13.28 -4.88
CA GLU A 881 -12.65 12.84 -3.49
C GLU A 881 -14.06 12.44 -3.05
N ARG A 882 -14.14 11.54 -2.07
CA ARG A 882 -15.37 11.18 -1.34
C ARG A 882 -15.12 11.32 0.16
N ASN A 883 -15.84 12.23 0.81
CA ASN A 883 -15.68 12.55 2.23
C ASN A 883 -14.23 12.93 2.62
N GLY A 884 -13.57 13.73 1.77
CA GLY A 884 -12.16 14.14 1.97
C GLY A 884 -11.12 13.04 1.67
N VAL A 885 -11.54 11.91 1.08
CA VAL A 885 -10.64 10.82 0.68
C VAL A 885 -10.52 10.78 -0.85
N PRO A 886 -9.33 11.00 -1.43
CA PRO A 886 -9.09 10.89 -2.87
C PRO A 886 -9.43 9.52 -3.45
N ILE A 887 -9.85 9.52 -4.71
CA ILE A 887 -10.05 8.32 -5.50
C ILE A 887 -8.70 7.80 -5.98
N GLY A 888 -8.32 6.61 -5.52
CA GLY A 888 -7.03 6.03 -5.85
C GLY A 888 -5.89 6.53 -4.98
N GLU A 889 -4.67 6.16 -5.36
CA GLU A 889 -3.46 6.43 -4.60
C GLU A 889 -3.04 7.91 -4.75
N SER A 890 -2.75 8.57 -3.63
CA SER A 890 -2.14 9.91 -3.66
C SER A 890 -0.66 9.76 -4.01
N VAL A 891 -0.27 10.34 -5.15
CA VAL A 891 1.07 10.20 -5.73
C VAL A 891 1.77 11.57 -5.84
N PRO A 892 3.00 11.71 -5.33
CA PRO A 892 3.74 12.96 -5.42
C PRO A 892 3.97 13.40 -6.88
N ALA A 893 3.78 14.70 -7.13
CA ALA A 893 4.10 15.37 -8.39
C ALA A 893 3.39 14.80 -9.66
N ALA A 894 2.31 14.04 -9.49
CA ALA A 894 1.37 13.78 -10.57
C ALA A 894 0.75 15.10 -11.08
N VAL A 895 0.39 15.12 -12.37
CA VAL A 895 -0.43 16.21 -12.91
C VAL A 895 -1.79 16.26 -12.20
N ASP A 896 -2.29 17.48 -11.96
CA ASP A 896 -3.43 17.79 -11.08
C ASP A 896 -4.75 17.06 -11.38
N TRP A 897 -4.95 16.57 -12.61
CA TRP A 897 -6.14 15.82 -13.02
C TRP A 897 -5.98 14.29 -12.98
N MET A 898 -4.80 13.76 -12.62
CA MET A 898 -4.51 12.33 -12.70
C MET A 898 -4.72 11.63 -11.35
N ASN A 899 -5.89 11.00 -11.20
CA ASN A 899 -6.19 10.13 -10.08
C ASN A 899 -5.75 8.70 -10.41
N VAL A 900 -4.72 8.19 -9.72
CA VAL A 900 -4.14 6.87 -9.99
C VAL A 900 -5.04 5.78 -9.41
N TYR A 901 -5.89 5.22 -10.27
CA TYR A 901 -6.87 4.19 -9.90
C TYR A 901 -6.85 3.04 -10.93
N PRO A 902 -5.92 2.08 -10.80
CA PRO A 902 -5.72 1.01 -11.77
C PRO A 902 -6.97 0.17 -12.07
N GLN A 903 -7.85 -0.03 -11.08
CA GLN A 903 -9.12 -0.74 -11.25
C GLN A 903 -10.03 -0.05 -12.28
N GLY A 904 -9.84 1.26 -12.53
CA GLY A 904 -10.50 1.99 -13.60
C GLY A 904 -10.24 1.38 -14.98
N MET A 905 -9.03 0.86 -15.24
CA MET A 905 -8.68 0.21 -16.50
C MET A 905 -9.47 -1.09 -16.71
N GLU A 906 -9.60 -1.92 -15.69
CA GLU A 906 -10.41 -3.14 -15.77
C GLU A 906 -11.88 -2.82 -16.03
N LYS A 907 -12.42 -1.84 -15.29
CA LYS A 907 -13.83 -1.45 -15.35
C LYS A 907 -14.18 -0.83 -16.70
N ILE A 908 -13.34 0.08 -17.22
CA ILE A 908 -13.61 0.73 -18.51
C ILE A 908 -13.49 -0.25 -19.68
N VAL A 909 -12.50 -1.15 -19.68
CA VAL A 909 -12.36 -2.16 -20.73
C VAL A 909 -13.52 -3.15 -20.67
N THR A 910 -13.95 -3.55 -19.47
CA THR A 910 -15.11 -4.42 -19.29
C THR A 910 -16.41 -3.73 -19.73
N TYR A 911 -16.54 -2.43 -19.46
CA TYR A 911 -17.68 -1.62 -19.92
C TYR A 911 -17.74 -1.57 -21.45
N VAL A 912 -16.62 -1.25 -22.10
CA VAL A 912 -16.52 -1.22 -23.57
C VAL A 912 -16.79 -2.60 -24.16
N MET A 913 -16.22 -3.66 -23.59
CA MET A 913 -16.48 -5.05 -23.98
C MET A 913 -17.97 -5.38 -23.98
N LYS A 914 -18.67 -5.11 -22.86
CA LYS A 914 -20.09 -5.45 -22.70
C LYS A 914 -20.99 -4.59 -23.57
N ARG A 915 -20.66 -3.30 -23.72
CA ARG A 915 -21.49 -2.34 -24.44
C ARG A 915 -21.33 -2.45 -25.95
N TYR A 916 -20.13 -2.76 -26.45
CA TYR A 916 -19.81 -2.70 -27.87
C TYR A 916 -19.46 -4.06 -28.45
N ASN A 917 -20.24 -5.09 -28.08
CA ASN A 917 -20.16 -6.44 -28.64
C ASN A 917 -18.75 -7.03 -28.68
N ASN A 918 -17.90 -6.67 -27.71
CA ASN A 918 -16.50 -7.06 -27.65
C ASN A 918 -15.73 -6.81 -28.97
N THR A 919 -16.03 -5.72 -29.67
CA THR A 919 -15.23 -5.25 -30.83
C THR A 919 -13.75 -5.19 -30.43
N PRO A 920 -12.81 -5.58 -31.32
CA PRO A 920 -11.39 -5.59 -30.99
C PRO A 920 -10.90 -4.27 -30.39
N MET A 921 -10.15 -4.34 -29.31
CA MET A 921 -9.69 -3.17 -28.55
C MET A 921 -8.16 -3.05 -28.59
N PHE A 922 -7.68 -1.82 -28.63
CA PHE A 922 -6.28 -1.48 -28.37
C PHE A 922 -6.23 -0.45 -27.26
N ILE A 923 -5.40 -0.67 -26.25
CA ILE A 923 -5.08 0.40 -25.29
C ILE A 923 -4.06 1.31 -25.97
N THR A 924 -4.53 2.40 -26.58
CA THR A 924 -3.75 3.25 -27.48
C THR A 924 -2.97 4.34 -26.78
N GLU A 925 -3.33 4.63 -25.52
CA GLU A 925 -2.53 5.40 -24.57
C GLU A 925 -2.84 5.01 -23.13
N ASN A 926 -1.77 4.88 -22.34
CA ASN A 926 -1.80 4.79 -20.89
C ASN A 926 -0.42 5.20 -20.37
N GLY A 927 -0.37 6.10 -19.38
CA GLY A 927 0.89 6.70 -18.96
C GLY A 927 0.78 7.54 -17.70
N TYR A 928 1.94 7.79 -17.08
CA TYR A 928 2.06 8.61 -15.87
C TYR A 928 2.80 9.91 -16.18
N GLY A 929 2.18 11.05 -15.90
CA GLY A 929 2.74 12.38 -16.09
C GLY A 929 3.31 12.95 -14.79
N PHE A 930 4.54 13.45 -14.84
CA PHE A 930 5.21 14.12 -13.72
C PHE A 930 5.36 15.62 -14.01
N VAL A 931 5.03 16.48 -13.04
CA VAL A 931 5.26 17.93 -13.11
C VAL A 931 6.71 18.24 -12.77
N ASP A 932 7.43 18.79 -13.74
CA ASP A 932 8.85 19.12 -13.65
C ASP A 932 9.08 20.41 -12.86
N ASN A 933 9.80 20.31 -11.74
CA ASN A 933 10.34 21.48 -11.05
C ASN A 933 11.66 21.85 -11.72
N LEU A 934 11.73 23.05 -12.30
CA LEU A 934 12.88 23.59 -13.06
C LEU A 934 14.22 23.61 -12.28
N ASP A 935 14.19 23.36 -10.97
CA ASP A 935 15.36 23.31 -10.07
C ASP A 935 15.98 21.90 -9.94
N ASN A 936 15.35 20.85 -10.47
CA ASN A 936 15.83 19.48 -10.31
C ASN A 936 16.96 19.13 -11.29
N ASN A 937 18.01 18.52 -10.74
CA ASN A 937 19.15 18.03 -11.50
C ASN A 937 18.77 16.78 -12.31
N THR A 938 19.33 16.63 -13.52
CA THR A 938 18.97 15.62 -14.53
C THR A 938 19.02 14.16 -14.04
N LYS A 939 19.66 13.89 -12.89
CA LYS A 939 19.70 12.56 -12.28
C LYS A 939 18.35 12.17 -11.66
N GLU A 940 17.62 13.09 -11.04
CA GLU A 940 16.32 12.79 -10.43
C GLU A 940 15.25 12.48 -11.49
N SER A 941 15.24 13.20 -12.61
CA SER A 941 14.28 12.99 -13.71
C SER A 941 14.44 11.64 -14.45
N LEU A 942 15.55 10.91 -14.21
CA LEU A 942 15.79 9.58 -14.77
C LEU A 942 15.29 8.43 -13.87
N HIS A 943 15.04 8.70 -12.58
CA HIS A 943 14.54 7.73 -11.60
C HIS A 943 13.01 7.86 -11.45
N ASP A 944 12.27 7.41 -12.47
CA ASP A 944 10.81 7.53 -12.56
C ASP A 944 10.05 6.28 -12.05
N ASP A 945 10.32 5.89 -10.80
CA ASP A 945 9.74 4.71 -10.15
C ASP A 945 8.20 4.71 -10.15
N TYR A 946 7.57 5.88 -9.99
CA TYR A 946 6.11 6.01 -10.01
C TYR A 946 5.50 5.67 -11.37
N ARG A 947 6.18 5.98 -12.49
CA ARG A 947 5.74 5.58 -13.83
C ARG A 947 5.80 4.07 -13.99
N VAL A 948 6.84 3.42 -13.45
CA VAL A 948 6.96 1.95 -13.45
C VAL A 948 5.80 1.31 -12.69
N LYS A 949 5.51 1.80 -11.48
CA LYS A 949 4.38 1.33 -10.68
C LYS A 949 3.07 1.53 -11.43
N TYR A 950 2.76 2.75 -11.85
CA TYR A 950 1.54 3.05 -12.61
C TYR A 950 1.33 2.08 -13.79
N MET A 951 2.35 1.91 -14.65
CA MET A 951 2.25 1.02 -15.81
C MET A 951 2.06 -0.45 -15.41
N ALA A 952 2.73 -0.92 -14.36
CA ALA A 952 2.59 -2.29 -13.88
C ALA A 952 1.17 -2.56 -13.35
N ASP A 953 0.63 -1.64 -12.55
CA ASP A 953 -0.69 -1.75 -11.93
C ASP A 953 -1.81 -1.72 -13.00
N TYR A 954 -1.71 -0.81 -13.97
CA TYR A 954 -2.69 -0.70 -15.06
C TYR A 954 -2.62 -1.87 -16.05
N LEU A 955 -1.42 -2.40 -16.33
CA LEU A 955 -1.27 -3.62 -17.15
C LEU A 955 -1.86 -4.84 -16.45
N ASP A 956 -1.72 -4.94 -15.13
CA ASP A 956 -2.35 -6.02 -14.38
C ASP A 956 -3.88 -5.91 -14.39
N ALA A 957 -4.43 -4.73 -14.14
CA ALA A 957 -5.87 -4.48 -14.23
C ALA A 957 -6.42 -4.77 -15.64
N LEU A 958 -5.67 -4.39 -16.69
CA LEU A 958 -6.00 -4.75 -18.07
C LEU A 958 -6.05 -6.26 -18.27
N LEU A 959 -5.10 -7.01 -17.69
CA LEU A 959 -5.06 -8.46 -17.80
C LEU A 959 -6.25 -9.14 -17.15
N LYS A 960 -6.83 -8.57 -16.09
CA LYS A 960 -8.09 -9.07 -15.52
C LYS A 960 -9.22 -8.98 -16.52
N ALA A 961 -9.39 -7.82 -17.17
CA ALA A 961 -10.40 -7.65 -18.21
C ALA A 961 -10.19 -8.62 -19.40
N VAL A 962 -8.94 -8.83 -19.83
CA VAL A 962 -8.61 -9.79 -20.90
C VAL A 962 -8.91 -11.23 -20.49
N ARG A 963 -8.56 -11.63 -19.26
CA ARG A 963 -8.90 -12.95 -18.71
C ARG A 963 -10.41 -13.16 -18.60
N ASN A 964 -11.16 -12.08 -18.41
CA ASN A 964 -12.63 -12.07 -18.38
C ASN A 964 -13.28 -11.98 -19.78
N GLY A 965 -12.49 -12.10 -20.85
CA GLY A 965 -12.99 -12.27 -22.22
C GLY A 965 -12.87 -11.04 -23.13
N ALA A 966 -12.32 -9.92 -22.66
CA ALA A 966 -12.12 -8.73 -23.50
C ALA A 966 -11.13 -9.00 -24.64
N ASP A 967 -11.50 -8.68 -25.90
CA ASP A 967 -10.63 -8.82 -27.08
C ASP A 967 -9.66 -7.64 -27.20
N VAL A 968 -8.77 -7.50 -26.22
CA VAL A 968 -7.67 -6.52 -26.28
C VAL A 968 -6.52 -7.13 -27.07
N ARG A 969 -6.05 -6.43 -28.10
CA ARG A 969 -5.00 -6.92 -29.02
C ARG A 969 -3.65 -6.25 -28.83
N GLY A 970 -3.62 -5.14 -28.09
CA GLY A 970 -2.38 -4.41 -27.87
C GLY A 970 -2.41 -3.30 -26.83
N TYR A 971 -1.22 -2.91 -26.37
CA TYR A 971 -1.00 -1.85 -25.38
C TYR A 971 0.13 -0.90 -25.81
N PHE A 972 -0.20 0.39 -25.86
CA PHE A 972 0.68 1.50 -26.21
C PHE A 972 0.93 2.37 -24.98
N ALA A 973 2.20 2.44 -24.55
CA ALA A 973 2.59 3.34 -23.46
C ALA A 973 2.68 4.79 -23.95
N TRP A 974 2.02 5.70 -23.22
CA TRP A 974 2.20 7.15 -23.38
C TRP A 974 3.27 7.62 -22.37
N SER A 975 4.44 8.08 -22.79
CA SER A 975 4.93 8.21 -24.18
C SER A 975 6.36 7.70 -24.30
N LEU A 976 6.89 7.55 -25.52
CA LEU A 976 8.29 7.15 -25.69
C LEU A 976 9.27 8.25 -25.26
N LEU A 977 8.99 9.52 -25.59
CA LEU A 977 9.82 10.68 -25.24
C LEU A 977 9.01 11.72 -24.44
N ASP A 978 9.67 12.41 -23.51
CA ASP A 978 9.13 13.66 -22.96
C ASP A 978 8.84 14.61 -24.13
N ASN A 979 7.63 15.16 -24.19
CA ASN A 979 7.15 15.92 -25.34
C ASN A 979 6.38 17.17 -24.89
N PHE A 980 5.68 17.84 -25.81
CA PHE A 980 4.93 19.06 -25.53
C PHE A 980 3.50 18.69 -25.08
N GLU A 981 3.21 18.88 -23.79
CA GLU A 981 1.97 18.47 -23.13
C GLU A 981 0.94 19.60 -23.12
N TRP A 982 0.59 20.08 -24.32
CA TRP A 982 -0.56 20.96 -24.54
C TRP A 982 -0.53 22.25 -23.69
N LYS A 983 -1.57 22.49 -22.89
CA LYS A 983 -1.68 23.64 -21.98
C LYS A 983 -0.56 23.69 -20.94
N TYR A 984 0.06 22.56 -20.62
CA TYR A 984 1.17 22.46 -19.66
C TYR A 984 2.54 22.76 -20.31
N GLY A 985 2.61 22.87 -21.64
CA GLY A 985 3.87 23.11 -22.32
C GLY A 985 4.88 21.97 -22.07
N TYR A 986 6.08 22.31 -21.62
CA TYR A 986 7.14 21.35 -21.29
C TYR A 986 7.25 21.05 -19.79
N THR A 987 6.32 21.59 -18.97
CA THR A 987 6.31 21.38 -17.52
C THR A 987 5.84 20.00 -17.09
N VAL A 988 5.19 19.23 -17.99
CA VAL A 988 4.73 17.87 -17.68
C VAL A 988 5.46 16.87 -18.57
N ARG A 989 6.01 15.82 -17.95
CA ARG A 989 6.86 14.81 -18.60
C ARG A 989 6.22 13.44 -18.54
N PHE A 990 5.84 12.88 -19.69
CA PHE A 990 5.25 11.53 -19.83
C PHE A 990 6.22 10.46 -20.38
N GLY A 991 7.41 10.85 -20.86
CA GLY A 991 8.26 9.98 -21.64
C GLY A 991 8.95 8.87 -20.86
N LEU A 992 9.07 7.68 -21.47
CA LEU A 992 10.00 6.63 -21.05
C LEU A 992 11.47 7.06 -21.20
N HIS A 993 11.74 8.00 -22.10
CA HIS A 993 13.03 8.68 -22.23
C HIS A 993 12.87 10.16 -21.90
N HIS A 994 13.79 10.64 -21.08
CA HIS A 994 13.94 12.05 -20.79
C HIS A 994 14.46 12.78 -22.03
N VAL A 995 13.89 13.95 -22.31
CA VAL A 995 14.42 14.88 -23.31
C VAL A 995 14.90 16.13 -22.60
N ASP A 996 16.20 16.38 -22.71
CA ASP A 996 16.77 17.70 -22.41
C ASP A 996 16.36 18.63 -23.55
N TYR A 997 15.41 19.54 -23.30
CA TYR A 997 14.86 20.41 -24.35
C TYR A 997 15.86 21.45 -24.87
N ALA A 998 16.95 21.74 -24.13
CA ALA A 998 17.99 22.66 -24.59
C ALA A 998 18.94 21.98 -25.58
N THR A 999 19.31 20.73 -25.33
CA THR A 999 20.27 19.98 -26.17
C THR A 999 19.60 18.97 -27.11
N LEU A 1000 18.30 18.73 -26.94
CA LEU A 1000 17.50 17.68 -27.57
C LEU A 1000 18.05 16.27 -27.33
N LYS A 1001 18.86 16.08 -26.29
CA LYS A 1001 19.45 14.78 -25.95
C LYS A 1001 18.39 13.86 -25.32
N ARG A 1002 18.25 12.65 -25.88
CA ARG A 1002 17.40 11.59 -25.32
C ARG A 1002 18.18 10.77 -24.29
N SER A 1003 17.66 10.68 -23.08
CA SER A 1003 18.26 9.89 -21.98
C SER A 1003 17.26 8.87 -21.45
N LYS A 1004 17.68 7.61 -21.35
CA LYS A 1004 16.82 6.50 -20.95
C LYS A 1004 16.48 6.60 -19.45
N LYS A 1005 15.17 6.64 -19.11
CA LYS A 1005 14.71 6.58 -17.71
C LYS A 1005 14.65 5.14 -17.20
N LEU A 1006 14.35 4.98 -15.92
CA LEU A 1006 14.14 3.67 -15.30
C LEU A 1006 12.98 2.91 -15.96
N SER A 1007 11.86 3.59 -16.22
CA SER A 1007 10.69 3.03 -16.89
C SER A 1007 10.98 2.45 -18.26
N ALA A 1008 11.83 3.07 -19.08
CA ALA A 1008 12.30 2.48 -20.34
C ALA A 1008 13.07 1.17 -20.12
N THR A 1009 13.89 1.09 -19.07
CA THR A 1009 14.62 -0.14 -18.74
C THR A 1009 13.68 -1.25 -18.26
N TRP A 1010 12.68 -0.89 -17.45
CA TRP A 1010 11.63 -1.81 -17.01
C TRP A 1010 10.79 -2.32 -18.19
N TYR A 1011 10.30 -1.42 -19.04
CA TYR A 1011 9.43 -1.75 -20.17
C TYR A 1011 10.13 -2.67 -21.17
N LYS A 1012 11.42 -2.43 -21.45
CA LYS A 1012 12.25 -3.35 -22.25
C LYS A 1012 12.33 -4.76 -21.65
N LYS A 1013 12.55 -4.87 -20.34
CA LYS A 1013 12.62 -6.17 -19.65
C LYS A 1013 11.27 -6.88 -19.69
N PHE A 1014 10.19 -6.13 -19.48
CA PHE A 1014 8.83 -6.60 -19.58
C PHE A 1014 8.56 -7.20 -20.97
N ILE A 1015 8.79 -6.45 -22.06
CA ILE A 1015 8.58 -6.95 -23.44
C ILE A 1015 9.44 -8.18 -23.75
N LYS A 1016 10.72 -8.17 -23.36
CA LYS A 1016 11.63 -9.31 -23.60
C LYS A 1016 11.11 -10.60 -22.97
N LYS A 1017 10.54 -10.51 -21.76
CA LYS A 1017 9.97 -11.66 -21.05
C LYS A 1017 8.77 -12.24 -21.79
N GLN A 1018 7.98 -11.41 -22.47
CA GLN A 1018 6.83 -11.85 -23.25
C GLN A 1018 7.26 -12.50 -24.57
N LYS A 1019 8.28 -11.96 -25.26
CA LYS A 1019 8.82 -12.53 -26.51
C LYS A 1019 9.50 -13.89 -26.33
N GLY A 1020 10.11 -14.16 -25.17
CA GLY A 1020 10.77 -15.44 -24.86
C GLY A 1020 9.84 -16.66 -24.74
N LYS A 1021 8.51 -16.48 -24.88
CA LYS A 1021 7.49 -17.53 -24.82
C LYS A 1021 6.73 -17.72 -26.14
N SER A 1022 7.17 -17.07 -27.23
CA SER A 1022 6.59 -17.30 -28.55
C SER A 1022 6.94 -18.71 -29.04
N ILE A 1023 5.94 -19.60 -28.98
CA ILE A 1023 5.88 -20.80 -29.81
C ILE A 1023 5.88 -20.29 -31.26
N ILE A 1024 7.01 -20.47 -31.94
CA ILE A 1024 7.08 -20.37 -33.39
C ILE A 1024 6.09 -21.40 -33.94
N PRO A 1025 5.04 -21.02 -34.69
CA PRO A 1025 4.27 -22.00 -35.44
C PRO A 1025 5.20 -22.55 -36.52
N GLN A 1026 5.59 -23.82 -36.40
CA GLN A 1026 6.11 -24.53 -37.57
C GLN A 1026 4.93 -24.75 -38.52
N HIS A 1027 5.10 -24.29 -39.75
CA HIS A 1027 4.12 -24.40 -40.81
C HIS A 1027 4.15 -25.83 -41.37
N ASP A 1028 3.28 -26.72 -40.89
CA ASP A 1028 3.17 -28.11 -41.35
C ASP A 1028 2.02 -28.31 -42.35
N GLY A 1029 1.70 -27.29 -43.17
CA GLY A 1029 0.89 -27.45 -44.38
C GLY A 1029 -0.55 -27.93 -44.17
N LYS A 1030 -1.07 -28.02 -42.93
CA LYS A 1030 -2.44 -28.47 -42.64
C LYS A 1030 -3.26 -27.55 -41.71
N GLY A 1031 -2.79 -26.32 -41.48
CA GLY A 1031 -3.58 -25.24 -40.86
C GLY A 1031 -3.19 -24.92 -39.42
N PHE A 1032 -3.51 -23.70 -38.99
CA PHE A 1032 -3.21 -23.18 -37.65
C PHE A 1032 -4.20 -23.75 -36.62
N GLN A 1033 -3.71 -24.45 -35.59
CA GLN A 1033 -4.45 -24.67 -34.34
C GLN A 1033 -3.89 -23.74 -33.25
N TYR A 1034 -4.82 -23.12 -32.50
CA TYR A 1034 -4.58 -22.02 -31.55
C TYR A 1034 -3.99 -22.46 -30.22
#